data_AF-A0AAJ7FDV4-F1
#
_entry.id   AF-A0AAJ7FDV4-F1
#
_cell.length_a   1.000
_cell.length_b   1.000
_cell.length_c   1.000
_cell.angle_alpha   90.00
_cell.angle_beta   90.00
_cell.angle_gamma   90.00
#
_symmetry.space_group_name_H-M   'P 1'
#
loop_
_entity.id
_entity.type
_entity.pdbx_description
1 polymer ?
#
loop_
_entity_poly.entity_id
_entity_poly.type
_entity_poly.pdbx_seq_one_letter_code
_entity_poly.pdbx_strand_id
1 'polypeptide(L)'
;MNIVTNDGNPNALKLVLAAKLGQQHATITTVSTDYAELGRLPVLELPSGIRIFSISAAVQFLVPMGEEFSIHINKWLEWDISQLQPALVSYGGLGKLDTSHKPWIWSLLKELNAALKDKKYLIKDKDNPSIVDLSIWITLWSTITPLDISKDIAVEFPTVNKWLKAIEVIPIVQESIKEFNIEKGLKAIASIQAVSWFPVNSYTDSSSSISALSDVNVLKEQEIETVSEEELNNVAKNWIVTCYSTVKEPPYPVLPIKGERNIMITSALPYANNVPHLGNIIGCVLSADIFARYCRQRNYNVLFICGTDEYGTATEAKAVEEKTTPQEICDKFFGIHNDIYRWFSIGFDYFGRTTTPEQTEIVQAIFLRIQSQGYIFTENVDQLLCESCQRFLADRFVEGTCPRCSYTDARGDQCDGCGHLVNAIELINPRCKVCNSKPMIKVSTQFFLDLPKIEPRLQEWAKSAEVNWSSVARAVSKPWFRDGLKPRCITRDLKWGIPVPLEGYRDKVFYVWFDAPLGYVSITKRYTKEYEQWWKPKYVDVSLYQFMAKDNVPFHSVMFPASLLAADQGHTLVKHIMATEYLNYEDTKFSKSRGIGVFGTDAKETGILPDVWRFYLAYVRPESQDSNFNWVDLATKNNSELLNNLGNFINRALMFVERNFASKVPPMEPQEDDLTVLALSQRELSSYVAALEQAKLRDALRHILAISKHGNQYMQSQEPWVKVKGTDDDKKKAGTVIGICCNLVALLSALLAPYMPNTSREVRSQLGLDKSSYGYIPDTITTILPAGHTIGKPSPLFTKIDDQKVEELRKKYGGKQECPIQKVSSGTIEKCNDAASLEAAIAKQGLLVRELKAKQDKSVWQPQVQILLQLKKQLADLTSNTGKTSDQAKEKHNSTPGVVLEQNGDGINGAADLEAAIAKQGVLVREMKAKAEKSVWQPQVEILLKMKKQLADLTGAIIPESSNKKSKKKK
;
A
#
# COMPACT_ATOMS: atom_id res chain seq x y z
N MET A 1 -10.40 42.90 16.43
CA MET A 1 -10.77 41.50 16.12
C MET A 1 -10.74 40.71 17.41
N ASN A 2 -11.32 39.51 17.46
CA ASN A 2 -11.27 38.65 18.64
C ASN A 2 -10.56 37.34 18.31
N ILE A 3 -9.67 36.88 19.17
CA ILE A 3 -9.01 35.57 19.10
C ILE A 3 -9.67 34.72 20.18
N VAL A 4 -10.60 33.84 19.78
CA VAL A 4 -11.21 32.87 20.69
C VAL A 4 -10.27 31.67 20.79
N THR A 5 -9.96 31.19 22.00
CA THR A 5 -9.03 30.08 22.23
C THR A 5 -9.38 29.27 23.47
N ASN A 6 -8.97 28.01 23.54
CA ASN A 6 -8.86 27.27 24.80
C ASN A 6 -7.57 27.65 25.53
N ASP A 7 -7.49 27.28 26.82
CA ASP A 7 -6.37 27.65 27.69
C ASP A 7 -5.02 27.02 27.27
N GLY A 8 -3.96 27.81 27.44
CA GLY A 8 -2.57 27.44 27.14
C GLY A 8 -2.23 27.15 25.66
N ASN A 9 -3.16 27.27 24.71
CA ASN A 9 -2.96 26.83 23.32
C ASN A 9 -1.96 27.70 22.54
N PRO A 10 -0.80 27.14 22.11
CA PRO A 10 0.22 27.88 21.36
C PRO A 10 -0.24 28.41 20.00
N ASN A 11 -1.26 27.83 19.36
CA ASN A 11 -1.76 28.34 18.09
C ASN A 11 -2.37 29.73 18.24
N ALA A 12 -2.86 30.12 19.42
CA ALA A 12 -3.33 31.49 19.67
C ALA A 12 -2.18 32.50 19.67
N LEU A 13 -0.99 32.13 20.19
CA LEU A 13 0.20 32.97 20.12
C LEU A 13 0.59 33.31 18.67
N LYS A 14 0.31 32.41 17.70
CA LYS A 14 0.54 32.67 16.26
C LYS A 14 -0.35 33.81 15.76
N LEU A 15 -1.61 33.83 16.17
CA LEU A 15 -2.58 34.88 15.80
C LEU A 15 -2.30 36.21 16.51
N VAL A 16 -1.92 36.18 17.80
CA VAL A 16 -1.51 37.38 18.56
C VAL A 16 -0.28 38.03 17.90
N LEU A 17 0.74 37.24 17.57
CA LEU A 17 1.97 37.74 16.97
C LEU A 17 1.74 38.23 15.52
N ALA A 18 0.91 37.52 14.74
CA ALA A 18 0.47 37.98 13.42
C ALA A 18 -0.31 39.32 13.50
N ALA A 19 -1.22 39.47 14.46
CA ALA A 19 -1.97 40.71 14.66
C ALA A 19 -1.04 41.89 14.98
N LYS A 20 -0.06 41.71 15.88
CA LYS A 20 0.95 42.75 16.18
C LYS A 20 1.79 43.13 14.96
N LEU A 21 2.24 42.16 14.17
CA LEU A 21 3.00 42.43 12.94
C LEU A 21 2.16 43.15 11.87
N GLY A 22 0.88 42.82 11.76
CA GLY A 22 -0.09 43.54 10.92
C GLY A 22 -0.55 44.89 11.46
N GLN A 23 -0.07 45.31 12.64
CA GLN A 23 -0.52 46.50 13.38
C GLN A 23 -2.05 46.50 13.68
N GLN A 24 -2.63 45.32 13.88
CA GLN A 24 -4.06 45.11 14.10
C GLN A 24 -4.36 44.83 15.58
N HIS A 25 -5.40 45.45 16.14
CA HIS A 25 -5.83 45.20 17.52
C HIS A 25 -6.68 43.94 17.63
N ALA A 26 -6.20 42.96 18.41
CA ALA A 26 -6.91 41.73 18.72
C ALA A 26 -7.14 41.59 20.24
N THR A 27 -8.37 41.35 20.66
CA THR A 27 -8.69 40.86 22.01
C THR A 27 -8.52 39.34 22.06
N ILE A 28 -8.29 38.78 23.23
CA ILE A 28 -8.19 37.33 23.43
C ILE A 28 -9.34 36.89 24.36
N THR A 29 -10.10 35.90 23.93
CA THR A 29 -11.21 35.31 24.71
C THR A 29 -10.89 33.84 24.98
N THR A 30 -10.55 33.51 26.23
CA THR A 30 -10.36 32.11 26.64
C THR A 30 -11.71 31.46 26.92
N VAL A 31 -11.96 30.28 26.35
CA VAL A 31 -13.20 29.51 26.46
C VAL A 31 -12.92 28.06 26.85
N SER A 32 -13.94 27.31 27.26
CA SER A 32 -13.82 25.85 27.44
C SER A 32 -13.53 25.17 26.09
N THR A 33 -12.95 23.97 26.14
CA THR A 33 -12.79 23.08 24.97
C THR A 33 -14.12 22.82 24.26
N ASP A 34 -15.20 22.78 25.02
CA ASP A 34 -16.57 22.46 24.58
C ASP A 34 -17.20 23.60 23.77
N TYR A 35 -16.59 24.79 23.78
CA TYR A 35 -16.95 25.93 22.91
C TYR A 35 -16.34 25.81 21.51
N ALA A 36 -15.45 24.85 21.27
CA ALA A 36 -14.74 24.69 19.99
C ALA A 36 -15.69 24.17 18.89
N GLU A 37 -16.31 25.09 18.14
CA GLU A 37 -17.06 24.76 16.92
C GLU A 37 -16.20 23.89 15.99
N LEU A 38 -16.73 22.73 15.58
CA LEU A 38 -16.03 21.70 14.78
C LEU A 38 -14.72 21.16 15.42
N GLY A 39 -14.53 21.32 16.73
CA GLY A 39 -13.30 20.95 17.43
C GLY A 39 -12.09 21.78 16.96
N ARG A 40 -12.28 23.09 16.73
CA ARG A 40 -11.26 24.00 16.17
C ARG A 40 -11.11 25.27 16.99
N LEU A 41 -10.01 25.38 17.74
CA LEU A 41 -9.53 26.61 18.37
C LEU A 41 -8.00 26.74 18.21
N PRO A 42 -7.46 27.97 18.07
CA PRO A 42 -8.17 29.23 18.12
C PRO A 42 -8.89 29.60 16.81
N VAL A 43 -9.81 30.55 16.91
CA VAL A 43 -10.54 31.16 15.79
C VAL A 43 -10.33 32.67 15.82
N LEU A 44 -10.10 33.27 14.66
CA LEU A 44 -10.10 34.73 14.49
C LEU A 44 -11.51 35.21 14.09
N GLU A 45 -12.19 35.94 14.97
CA GLU A 45 -13.47 36.58 14.69
C GLU A 45 -13.26 38.03 14.21
N LEU A 46 -13.85 38.34 13.06
CA LEU A 46 -13.84 39.68 12.47
C LEU A 46 -15.07 40.49 12.95
N PRO A 47 -15.02 41.83 12.95
CA PRO A 47 -16.16 42.68 13.32
C PRO A 47 -17.43 42.48 12.46
N SER A 48 -17.30 41.82 11.30
CA SER A 48 -18.40 41.40 10.42
C SER A 48 -19.10 40.11 10.85
N GLY A 49 -18.70 39.48 11.96
CA GLY A 49 -19.17 38.16 12.40
C GLY A 49 -18.52 36.98 11.66
N ILE A 50 -17.64 37.23 10.70
CA ILE A 50 -16.92 36.17 9.98
C ILE A 50 -15.87 35.54 10.90
N ARG A 51 -15.89 34.20 11.00
CA ARG A 51 -14.95 33.38 11.76
C ARG A 51 -13.94 32.69 10.85
N ILE A 52 -12.65 32.94 11.05
CA ILE A 52 -11.55 32.25 10.36
C ILE A 52 -10.93 31.20 11.30
N PHE A 53 -11.27 29.92 11.07
CA PHE A 53 -10.79 28.78 11.86
C PHE A 53 -9.47 28.17 11.36
N SER A 54 -9.04 28.49 10.14
CA SER A 54 -7.76 28.00 9.61
C SER A 54 -6.64 28.94 10.05
N ILE A 55 -5.67 28.41 10.79
CA ILE A 55 -4.52 29.20 11.27
C ILE A 55 -3.70 29.71 10.07
N SER A 56 -3.46 28.89 9.03
CA SER A 56 -2.80 29.33 7.79
C SER A 56 -3.50 30.52 7.13
N ALA A 57 -4.83 30.54 7.13
CA ALA A 57 -5.63 31.61 6.52
C ALA A 57 -5.71 32.85 7.41
N ALA A 58 -5.94 32.69 8.72
CA ALA A 58 -6.01 33.80 9.68
C ALA A 58 -4.65 34.51 9.80
N VAL A 59 -3.54 33.77 9.80
CA VAL A 59 -2.18 34.31 9.76
C VAL A 59 -1.94 35.14 8.48
N GLN A 60 -2.32 34.63 7.30
CA GLN A 60 -2.17 35.36 6.04
C GLN A 60 -3.15 36.55 5.90
N PHE A 61 -4.30 36.51 6.56
CA PHE A 61 -5.23 37.63 6.64
C PHE A 61 -4.72 38.77 7.54
N LEU A 62 -4.10 38.42 8.68
CA LEU A 62 -3.49 39.40 9.60
C LEU A 62 -2.20 40.02 9.03
N VAL A 63 -1.39 39.22 8.31
CA VAL A 63 -0.14 39.66 7.66
C VAL A 63 -0.16 39.28 6.17
N PRO A 64 -0.88 40.03 5.32
CA PRO A 64 -0.89 39.79 3.88
C PRO A 64 0.48 40.11 3.28
N MET A 65 1.11 39.10 2.66
CA MET A 65 2.45 39.20 2.08
C MET A 65 2.40 39.10 0.55
N GLY A 66 3.43 39.63 -0.13
CA GLY A 66 3.47 39.74 -1.59
C GLY A 66 3.40 38.40 -2.33
N GLU A 67 2.75 38.42 -3.51
CA GLU A 67 2.45 37.22 -4.32
C GLU A 67 3.68 36.37 -4.66
N GLU A 68 4.84 36.99 -4.85
CA GLU A 68 6.13 36.32 -5.11
C GLU A 68 6.46 35.22 -4.09
N PHE A 69 6.08 35.39 -2.82
CA PHE A 69 6.36 34.43 -1.75
C PHE A 69 5.20 33.49 -1.45
N SER A 70 4.02 33.69 -2.04
CA SER A 70 2.77 32.99 -1.72
C SER A 70 2.90 31.45 -1.74
N ILE A 71 3.58 30.89 -2.73
CA ILE A 71 3.79 29.44 -2.87
C ILE A 71 4.67 28.89 -1.72
N HIS A 72 5.72 29.62 -1.35
CA HIS A 72 6.61 29.21 -0.25
C HIS A 72 5.95 29.41 1.13
N ILE A 73 5.14 30.46 1.29
CA ILE A 73 4.35 30.70 2.50
C ILE A 73 3.37 29.55 2.72
N ASN A 74 2.54 29.26 1.71
CA ASN A 74 1.56 28.19 1.79
C ASN A 74 2.22 26.81 1.99
N LYS A 75 3.36 26.49 1.33
CA LYS A 75 4.08 25.23 1.59
C LYS A 75 4.38 25.05 3.08
N TRP A 76 4.94 26.07 3.73
CA TRP A 76 5.45 25.92 5.10
C TRP A 76 4.38 26.08 6.18
N LEU A 77 3.34 26.91 5.97
CA LEU A 77 2.19 26.96 6.88
C LEU A 77 1.40 25.64 6.83
N GLU A 78 1.16 25.10 5.61
CA GLU A 78 0.52 23.79 5.49
C GLU A 78 1.42 22.66 6.00
N TRP A 79 2.74 22.75 5.90
CA TRP A 79 3.65 21.77 6.53
C TRP A 79 3.61 21.80 8.07
N ASP A 80 3.48 22.98 8.68
CA ASP A 80 3.31 23.11 10.13
C ASP A 80 2.02 22.41 10.62
N ILE A 81 0.90 22.62 9.91
CA ILE A 81 -0.41 22.10 10.28
C ILE A 81 -0.61 20.63 9.85
N SER A 82 -0.18 20.24 8.64
CA SER A 82 -0.43 18.88 8.09
C SER A 82 0.68 17.86 8.39
N GLN A 83 1.82 18.27 8.96
CA GLN A 83 2.91 17.34 9.27
C GLN A 83 3.51 17.55 10.67
N LEU A 84 3.92 18.78 11.03
CA LEU A 84 4.65 19.01 12.28
C LEU A 84 3.77 18.90 13.54
N GLN A 85 2.70 19.70 13.65
CA GLN A 85 1.78 19.60 14.80
C GLN A 85 1.15 18.21 14.98
N PRO A 86 0.74 17.49 13.90
CA PRO A 86 0.24 16.10 13.98
C PRO A 86 1.26 15.11 14.54
N ALA A 87 2.52 15.18 14.09
CA ALA A 87 3.60 14.35 14.63
C ALA A 87 3.85 14.64 16.11
N LEU A 88 3.70 15.89 16.54
CA LEU A 88 3.85 16.31 17.93
C LEU A 88 2.69 15.84 18.83
N VAL A 89 1.45 15.93 18.35
CA VAL A 89 0.27 15.38 19.04
C VAL A 89 0.38 13.87 19.19
N SER A 90 0.83 13.16 18.15
CA SER A 90 1.10 11.72 18.22
C SER A 90 2.19 11.38 19.25
N TYR A 91 3.20 12.24 19.38
CA TYR A 91 4.35 12.05 20.28
C TYR A 91 4.07 12.40 21.76
N GLY A 92 3.08 13.24 22.07
CA GLY A 92 2.89 13.76 23.44
C GLY A 92 1.47 14.13 23.88
N GLY A 93 0.45 13.94 23.04
CA GLY A 93 -0.90 14.43 23.28
C GLY A 93 -1.60 13.81 24.50
N LEU A 94 -1.40 12.50 24.72
CA LEU A 94 -1.98 11.75 25.85
C LEU A 94 -1.32 12.07 27.22
N GLY A 95 -0.74 13.25 27.38
CA GLY A 95 -0.06 13.70 28.61
C GLY A 95 1.21 12.91 28.96
N LYS A 96 1.70 12.06 28.06
CA LYS A 96 2.91 11.22 28.18
C LYS A 96 3.62 11.17 26.84
N LEU A 97 4.94 11.01 26.86
CA LEU A 97 5.75 10.89 25.64
C LEU A 97 5.70 9.46 25.11
N ASP A 98 5.23 9.27 23.88
CA ASP A 98 5.45 8.01 23.15
C ASP A 98 6.68 8.14 22.24
N THR A 99 7.75 7.41 22.62
CA THR A 99 9.00 7.39 21.86
C THR A 99 8.88 6.67 20.52
N SER A 100 7.80 5.92 20.25
CA SER A 100 7.53 5.29 18.95
C SER A 100 7.44 6.32 17.82
N HIS A 101 6.89 7.51 18.10
CA HIS A 101 6.72 8.61 17.13
C HIS A 101 7.97 9.50 16.99
N LYS A 102 9.03 9.29 17.78
CA LYS A 102 10.29 10.06 17.69
C LYS A 102 10.89 10.09 16.27
N PRO A 103 10.94 8.98 15.49
CA PRO A 103 11.50 8.98 14.14
C PRO A 103 10.75 9.91 13.15
N TRP A 104 9.45 10.11 13.32
CA TRP A 104 8.65 10.99 12.46
C TRP A 104 9.03 12.46 12.68
N ILE A 105 9.08 12.90 13.94
CA ILE A 105 9.58 14.24 14.31
C ILE A 105 11.02 14.42 13.81
N TRP A 106 11.89 13.41 13.94
CA TRP A 106 13.27 13.47 13.45
C TRP A 106 13.35 13.65 11.93
N SER A 107 12.46 13.03 11.16
CA SER A 107 12.38 13.23 9.71
C SER A 107 11.96 14.66 9.34
N LEU A 108 10.98 15.23 10.06
CA LEU A 108 10.52 16.60 9.83
C LEU A 108 11.57 17.64 10.26
N LEU A 109 12.21 17.46 11.41
CA LEU A 109 13.33 18.30 11.84
C LEU A 109 14.53 18.20 10.89
N LYS A 110 14.75 17.05 10.24
CA LYS A 110 15.76 16.89 9.18
C LYS A 110 15.41 17.68 7.91
N GLU A 111 14.15 17.72 7.47
CA GLU A 111 13.71 18.59 6.37
C GLU A 111 13.91 20.06 6.74
N LEU A 112 13.44 20.49 7.92
CA LEU A 112 13.57 21.87 8.39
C LEU A 112 15.05 22.29 8.53
N ASN A 113 15.91 21.43 9.07
CA ASN A 113 17.35 21.69 9.19
C ASN A 113 18.05 21.81 7.83
N ALA A 114 17.56 21.09 6.81
CA ALA A 114 18.04 21.22 5.43
C ALA A 114 17.50 22.49 4.75
N ALA A 115 16.24 22.86 4.99
CA ALA A 115 15.62 24.06 4.42
C ALA A 115 16.18 25.39 4.97
N LEU A 116 16.63 25.36 6.23
CA LEU A 116 17.35 26.44 6.92
C LEU A 116 18.86 26.44 6.64
N LYS A 117 19.40 25.44 5.94
CA LYS A 117 20.84 25.37 5.64
C LYS A 117 21.26 26.63 4.86
N ASP A 118 22.34 27.26 5.33
CA ASP A 118 22.94 28.47 4.77
C ASP A 118 22.00 29.71 4.76
N LYS A 119 20.89 29.67 5.50
CA LYS A 119 19.94 30.79 5.67
C LYS A 119 19.88 31.31 7.11
N LYS A 120 19.41 32.56 7.27
CA LYS A 120 19.03 33.16 8.57
C LYS A 120 17.62 32.75 8.99
N TYR A 121 16.69 32.71 8.03
CA TYR A 121 15.25 32.44 8.17
C TYR A 121 14.76 31.64 6.94
N LEU A 122 13.61 30.96 7.02
CA LEU A 122 13.00 30.20 5.91
C LEU A 122 12.65 31.10 4.73
N ILE A 123 12.00 32.23 5.02
CA ILE A 123 11.62 33.28 4.08
C ILE A 123 12.10 34.61 4.65
N LYS A 124 12.84 35.39 3.85
CA LYS A 124 13.44 36.67 4.28
C LYS A 124 12.58 37.84 3.81
N ASP A 125 11.86 38.49 4.73
CA ASP A 125 11.32 39.85 4.50
C ASP A 125 12.18 40.87 5.24
N LYS A 126 12.78 41.83 4.50
CA LYS A 126 13.51 43.00 5.02
C LYS A 126 14.41 42.72 6.25
N ASP A 127 15.19 41.64 6.16
CA ASP A 127 16.13 41.13 7.18
C ASP A 127 15.53 40.62 8.52
N ASN A 128 14.20 40.56 8.60
CA ASN A 128 13.39 40.00 9.68
C ASN A 128 12.88 38.58 9.34
N PRO A 129 12.43 37.79 10.34
CA PRO A 129 11.76 36.52 10.08
C PRO A 129 10.37 36.75 9.48
N SER A 130 9.96 35.86 8.58
CA SER A 130 8.59 35.84 8.08
C SER A 130 7.59 35.36 9.15
N ILE A 131 6.29 35.60 8.95
CA ILE A 131 5.26 35.04 9.84
C ILE A 131 5.21 33.49 9.81
N VAL A 132 5.76 32.88 8.75
CA VAL A 132 5.97 31.44 8.63
C VAL A 132 7.05 30.95 9.60
N ASP A 133 8.20 31.64 9.61
CA ASP A 133 9.29 31.36 10.55
C ASP A 133 8.78 31.40 11.99
N LEU A 134 8.02 32.44 12.31
CA LEU A 134 7.43 32.68 13.63
C LEU A 134 6.37 31.61 13.98
N SER A 135 5.57 31.15 13.02
CA SER A 135 4.58 30.09 13.24
C SER A 135 5.22 28.74 13.57
N ILE A 136 6.19 28.29 12.77
CA ILE A 136 6.92 27.02 13.03
C ILE A 136 7.76 27.14 14.31
N TRP A 137 8.32 28.33 14.58
CA TRP A 137 9.03 28.61 15.82
C TRP A 137 8.13 28.43 17.04
N ILE A 138 6.91 29.01 17.04
CA ILE A 138 5.93 28.84 18.12
C ILE A 138 5.60 27.36 18.33
N THR A 139 5.38 26.59 17.26
CA THR A 139 5.14 25.13 17.35
C THR A 139 6.27 24.43 18.09
N LEU A 140 7.52 24.61 17.68
CA LEU A 140 8.68 23.91 18.25
C LEU A 140 9.07 24.38 19.65
N TRP A 141 8.94 25.69 19.93
CA TRP A 141 9.31 26.32 21.19
C TRP A 141 8.27 26.13 22.31
N SER A 142 7.00 25.94 21.95
CA SER A 142 5.96 25.56 22.92
C SER A 142 6.01 24.06 23.25
N THR A 143 6.21 23.20 22.24
CA THR A 143 6.08 21.74 22.40
C THR A 143 7.38 21.01 22.72
N ILE A 144 8.48 21.23 21.97
CA ILE A 144 9.67 20.37 22.04
C ILE A 144 10.78 20.91 22.95
N THR A 145 11.10 22.21 22.86
CA THR A 145 12.23 22.78 23.62
C THR A 145 12.20 22.57 25.15
N PRO A 146 11.04 22.38 25.83
CA PRO A 146 10.98 22.07 27.26
C PRO A 146 11.14 20.58 27.59
N LEU A 147 11.09 19.69 26.60
CA LEU A 147 11.21 18.24 26.79
C LEU A 147 12.68 17.82 26.83
N ASP A 148 13.01 16.70 27.48
CA ASP A 148 14.39 16.21 27.58
C ASP A 148 15.09 16.01 26.21
N ILE A 149 14.31 15.65 25.18
CA ILE A 149 14.78 15.50 23.80
C ILE A 149 15.27 16.79 23.13
N SER A 150 15.03 17.95 23.75
CA SER A 150 15.61 19.25 23.36
C SER A 150 17.15 19.19 23.29
N LYS A 151 17.78 18.37 24.14
CA LYS A 151 19.24 18.12 24.15
C LYS A 151 19.71 17.36 22.91
N ASP A 152 18.96 16.34 22.48
CA ASP A 152 19.27 15.55 21.27
C ASP A 152 19.18 16.44 20.02
N ILE A 153 18.09 17.22 19.91
CA ILE A 153 17.84 18.14 18.80
C ILE A 153 18.91 19.24 18.74
N ALA A 154 19.40 19.69 19.88
CA ALA A 154 20.51 20.64 19.96
C ALA A 154 21.83 20.10 19.40
N VAL A 155 21.99 18.77 19.33
CA VAL A 155 23.17 18.06 18.79
C VAL A 155 22.97 17.60 17.34
N GLU A 156 21.81 17.04 17.01
CA GLU A 156 21.51 16.47 15.69
C GLU A 156 21.06 17.53 14.67
N PHE A 157 20.36 18.58 15.10
CA PHE A 157 19.81 19.64 14.25
C PHE A 157 20.35 21.03 14.67
N PRO A 158 21.67 21.26 14.60
CA PRO A 158 22.30 22.49 15.09
C PRO A 158 21.83 23.76 14.35
N THR A 159 21.41 23.65 13.09
CA THR A 159 20.85 24.78 12.34
C THR A 159 19.49 25.19 12.90
N VAL A 160 18.60 24.22 13.19
CA VAL A 160 17.30 24.46 13.83
C VAL A 160 17.48 25.05 15.24
N ASN A 161 18.39 24.48 16.04
CA ASN A 161 18.73 25.00 17.38
C ASN A 161 19.25 26.45 17.35
N LYS A 162 20.07 26.81 16.35
CA LYS A 162 20.54 28.19 16.14
C LYS A 162 19.39 29.12 15.72
N TRP A 163 18.54 28.69 14.80
CA TRP A 163 17.39 29.44 14.30
C TRP A 163 16.33 29.68 15.39
N LEU A 164 16.02 28.66 16.20
CA LEU A 164 15.13 28.77 17.36
C LEU A 164 15.59 29.89 18.32
N LYS A 165 16.88 29.94 18.65
CA LYS A 165 17.46 30.97 19.53
C LYS A 165 17.53 32.35 18.86
N ALA A 166 17.71 32.41 17.55
CA ALA A 166 17.76 33.66 16.79
C ALA A 166 16.38 34.35 16.73
N ILE A 167 15.29 33.59 16.70
CA ILE A 167 13.92 34.13 16.74
C ILE A 167 13.51 34.48 18.18
N GLU A 168 13.86 33.66 19.16
CA GLU A 168 13.46 33.86 20.57
C GLU A 168 13.89 35.22 21.14
N VAL A 169 15.03 35.77 20.71
CA VAL A 169 15.56 37.06 21.20
C VAL A 169 14.96 38.31 20.54
N ILE A 170 14.02 38.17 19.60
CA ILE A 170 13.45 39.30 18.86
C ILE A 170 12.43 40.06 19.75
N PRO A 171 12.49 41.41 19.85
CA PRO A 171 11.65 42.16 20.79
C PRO A 171 10.15 41.87 20.71
N ILE A 172 9.55 41.84 19.51
CA ILE A 172 8.11 41.57 19.34
C ILE A 172 7.73 40.14 19.76
N VAL A 173 8.65 39.17 19.62
CA VAL A 173 8.47 37.79 20.11
C VAL A 173 8.44 37.80 21.64
N GLN A 174 9.45 38.43 22.27
CA GLN A 174 9.55 38.58 23.73
C GLN A 174 8.38 39.37 24.35
N GLU A 175 7.79 40.29 23.60
CA GLU A 175 6.61 41.04 24.02
C GLU A 175 5.33 40.21 23.92
N SER A 176 5.08 39.53 22.80
CA SER A 176 3.93 38.62 22.63
C SER A 176 3.90 37.50 23.67
N ILE A 177 5.06 36.97 24.06
CA ILE A 177 5.19 35.92 25.10
C ILE A 177 4.79 36.42 26.49
N LYS A 178 4.97 37.72 26.78
CA LYS A 178 4.57 38.31 28.07
C LYS A 178 3.09 38.63 28.14
N GLU A 179 2.48 38.92 27.00
CA GLU A 179 1.06 39.24 26.87
C GLU A 179 0.18 37.99 26.85
N PHE A 180 0.64 36.92 26.18
CA PHE A 180 -0.07 35.65 26.11
C PHE A 180 0.77 34.52 26.74
N ASN A 181 0.56 34.32 28.04
CA ASN A 181 1.20 33.27 28.83
C ASN A 181 0.71 31.88 28.41
N ILE A 182 1.62 31.03 27.91
CA ILE A 182 1.31 29.64 27.54
C ILE A 182 2.02 28.64 28.44
N GLU A 183 1.34 27.56 28.78
CA GLU A 183 1.99 26.35 29.29
C GLU A 183 2.77 25.68 28.16
N LYS A 184 3.77 24.86 28.50
CA LYS A 184 4.71 24.28 27.54
C LYS A 184 4.91 22.78 27.71
N GLY A 185 5.53 22.14 26.73
CA GLY A 185 5.85 20.71 26.71
C GLY A 185 4.61 19.87 26.43
N LEU A 186 4.44 18.77 27.17
CA LEU A 186 3.26 17.90 27.09
C LEU A 186 1.94 18.68 27.22
N LYS A 187 1.89 19.72 28.05
CA LYS A 187 0.71 20.58 28.21
C LYS A 187 0.37 21.37 26.94
N ALA A 188 1.37 21.99 26.29
CA ALA A 188 1.17 22.65 25.01
C ALA A 188 0.65 21.67 23.94
N ILE A 189 1.18 20.45 23.91
CA ILE A 189 0.74 19.40 22.98
C ILE A 189 -0.72 18.99 23.25
N ALA A 190 -1.11 18.84 24.53
CA ALA A 190 -2.49 18.55 24.92
C ALA A 190 -3.47 19.71 24.60
N SER A 191 -3.09 20.96 24.89
CA SER A 191 -3.88 22.15 24.53
C SER A 191 -4.03 22.34 23.02
N ILE A 192 -3.09 21.83 22.20
CA ILE A 192 -3.26 21.71 20.75
C ILE A 192 -4.25 20.58 20.44
N GLN A 193 -4.00 19.36 20.92
CA GLN A 193 -4.81 18.18 20.60
C GLN A 193 -6.30 18.37 20.91
N ALA A 194 -6.63 18.96 22.06
CA ALA A 194 -8.00 19.11 22.54
C ALA A 194 -8.93 19.88 21.59
N VAL A 195 -8.38 20.66 20.66
CA VAL A 195 -9.12 21.60 19.79
C VAL A 195 -8.51 21.77 18.39
N SER A 196 -7.65 20.86 17.94
CA SER A 196 -7.00 20.96 16.62
C SER A 196 -7.30 19.74 15.77
N TRP A 197 -8.26 19.88 14.85
CA TRP A 197 -8.52 18.86 13.84
C TRP A 197 -7.43 18.87 12.75
N PHE A 198 -6.63 17.82 12.71
CA PHE A 198 -5.55 17.66 11.71
C PHE A 198 -5.93 16.67 10.60
N PRO A 199 -5.95 17.09 9.32
CA PRO A 199 -6.19 16.19 8.19
C PRO A 199 -4.95 15.34 7.85
N VAL A 200 -4.68 14.29 8.63
CA VAL A 200 -3.48 13.43 8.44
C VAL A 200 -3.82 11.95 8.43
N ASN A 201 -3.09 11.21 7.59
CA ASN A 201 -3.15 9.75 7.48
C ASN A 201 -3.03 9.06 8.84
N SER A 202 -3.90 8.08 9.09
CA SER A 202 -4.02 7.36 10.36
C SER A 202 -2.75 6.60 10.74
N TYR A 203 -2.07 7.07 11.79
CA TYR A 203 -0.99 6.37 12.51
C TYR A 203 -1.14 6.57 14.02
N THR A 204 -1.90 5.70 14.66
CA THR A 204 -1.86 5.45 16.12
C THR A 204 -2.61 4.16 16.41
N ASP A 205 -1.94 3.18 17.04
CA ASP A 205 -2.56 1.92 17.43
C ASP A 205 -3.22 2.03 18.83
N SER A 206 -4.12 1.10 19.16
CA SER A 206 -5.03 1.26 20.29
C SER A 206 -4.47 0.87 21.66
N SER A 207 -4.59 1.74 22.67
CA SER A 207 -4.66 1.30 24.08
C SER A 207 -5.51 2.24 24.97
N SER A 208 -6.81 1.94 25.07
CA SER A 208 -7.71 2.24 26.19
C SER A 208 -7.60 3.59 26.92
N SER A 209 -8.46 4.54 26.54
CA SER A 209 -9.20 5.36 27.51
C SER A 209 -10.69 5.30 27.17
N ILE A 210 -11.49 4.67 28.05
CA ILE A 210 -12.95 4.74 28.02
C ILE A 210 -13.37 6.12 28.56
N SER A 211 -14.58 6.58 28.17
CA SER A 211 -15.25 7.82 28.62
C SER A 211 -14.50 9.14 28.34
N ALA A 212 -14.52 9.57 27.07
CA ALA A 212 -14.63 10.98 26.62
C ALA A 212 -14.78 11.02 25.09
N LEU A 213 -15.91 10.55 24.55
CA LEU A 213 -16.22 10.63 23.11
C LEU A 213 -17.58 11.33 22.91
N SER A 214 -17.51 12.61 23.23
CA SER A 214 -18.51 13.67 23.18
C SER A 214 -17.67 14.95 23.32
N ASP A 215 -17.49 15.82 22.32
CA ASP A 215 -18.29 15.99 21.10
C ASP A 215 -17.47 16.43 19.88
N VAL A 216 -17.90 16.02 18.68
CA VAL A 216 -17.74 16.82 17.45
C VAL A 216 -19.09 16.81 16.75
N ASN A 217 -19.67 17.99 16.52
CA ASN A 217 -21.00 18.14 15.94
C ASN A 217 -22.14 17.46 16.73
N VAL A 218 -22.36 17.79 18.01
CA VAL A 218 -23.63 17.44 18.68
C VAL A 218 -24.83 17.81 17.80
N LEU A 219 -24.86 19.05 17.29
CA LEU A 219 -25.95 19.51 16.43
C LEU A 219 -26.04 18.73 15.11
N LYS A 220 -24.92 18.30 14.51
CA LYS A 220 -24.94 17.66 13.18
C LYS A 220 -24.99 16.14 13.18
N GLU A 221 -24.46 15.49 14.21
CA GLU A 221 -24.72 14.08 14.48
C GLU A 221 -26.10 13.91 15.11
N GLN A 222 -26.65 14.86 15.88
CA GLN A 222 -28.08 14.83 16.22
C GLN A 222 -28.96 15.10 14.99
N GLU A 223 -28.63 16.00 14.06
CA GLU A 223 -29.32 16.10 12.75
C GLU A 223 -29.23 14.81 11.90
N ILE A 224 -28.25 13.92 12.15
CA ILE A 224 -28.01 12.67 11.40
C ILE A 224 -28.44 11.41 12.17
N GLU A 225 -28.64 11.46 13.49
CA GLU A 225 -29.22 10.39 14.32
C GLU A 225 -30.71 10.63 14.63
N THR A 226 -31.19 11.88 14.61
CA THR A 226 -32.63 12.14 14.56
C THR A 226 -33.19 11.61 13.24
N VAL A 227 -34.15 10.70 13.37
CA VAL A 227 -34.96 10.19 12.26
C VAL A 227 -36.18 11.09 12.16
N SER A 228 -36.48 11.61 10.97
CA SER A 228 -37.68 12.43 10.77
C SER A 228 -38.95 11.59 10.87
N GLU A 229 -40.07 12.21 11.23
CA GLU A 229 -41.39 11.55 11.19
C GLU A 229 -41.70 10.98 9.79
N GLU A 230 -41.24 11.65 8.72
CA GLU A 230 -41.40 11.16 7.35
C GLU A 230 -40.66 9.84 7.12
N GLU A 231 -39.43 9.71 7.62
CA GLU A 231 -38.65 8.47 7.52
C GLU A 231 -39.24 7.34 8.36
N LEU A 232 -39.68 7.62 9.59
CA LEU A 232 -40.38 6.63 10.44
C LEU A 232 -41.64 6.11 9.74
N ASN A 233 -42.46 7.01 9.19
CA ASN A 233 -43.69 6.66 8.46
C ASN A 233 -43.40 5.86 7.18
N ASN A 234 -42.41 6.27 6.39
CA ASN A 234 -42.00 5.56 5.17
C ASN A 234 -41.49 4.15 5.48
N VAL A 235 -40.70 3.99 6.54
CA VAL A 235 -40.16 2.69 6.97
C VAL A 235 -41.25 1.78 7.52
N ALA A 236 -42.15 2.29 8.37
CA ALA A 236 -43.30 1.53 8.88
C ALA A 236 -44.17 0.99 7.73
N LYS A 237 -44.41 1.81 6.70
CA LYS A 237 -45.15 1.42 5.49
C LYS A 237 -44.41 0.36 4.68
N ASN A 238 -43.12 0.52 4.43
CA ASN A 238 -42.31 -0.42 3.64
C ASN A 238 -42.13 -1.79 4.34
N TRP A 239 -42.10 -1.79 5.68
CA TRP A 239 -42.00 -3.01 6.49
C TRP A 239 -43.21 -3.95 6.32
N ILE A 240 -44.40 -3.37 6.13
CA ILE A 240 -45.69 -4.08 6.07
C ILE A 240 -46.13 -4.36 4.62
N VAL A 241 -45.97 -3.41 3.70
CA VAL A 241 -46.61 -3.44 2.38
C VAL A 241 -45.71 -4.02 1.28
N THR A 242 -44.38 -3.86 1.40
CA THR A 242 -43.45 -4.31 0.36
C THR A 242 -43.22 -5.82 0.46
N CYS A 243 -43.24 -6.53 -0.67
CA CYS A 243 -42.80 -7.92 -0.75
C CYS A 243 -41.32 -7.97 -1.11
N TYR A 244 -40.53 -8.80 -0.42
CA TYR A 244 -39.12 -9.00 -0.76
C TYR A 244 -38.97 -9.74 -2.10
N SER A 245 -38.35 -9.09 -3.08
CA SER A 245 -38.13 -9.65 -4.42
C SER A 245 -37.12 -10.80 -4.43
N THR A 246 -37.27 -11.71 -5.40
CA THR A 246 -36.29 -12.76 -5.68
C THR A 246 -35.19 -12.28 -6.62
N VAL A 247 -34.03 -12.95 -6.57
CA VAL A 247 -32.99 -12.81 -7.61
C VAL A 247 -33.41 -13.62 -8.83
N LYS A 248 -33.35 -13.04 -10.03
CA LYS A 248 -33.53 -13.76 -11.30
C LYS A 248 -32.39 -14.78 -11.45
N GLU A 249 -32.71 -16.02 -11.82
CA GLU A 249 -31.69 -16.92 -12.37
C GLU A 249 -31.34 -16.44 -13.80
N PRO A 250 -30.07 -16.14 -14.11
CA PRO A 250 -29.69 -15.68 -15.44
C PRO A 250 -29.67 -16.85 -16.44
N PRO A 251 -30.15 -16.67 -17.69
CA PRO A 251 -30.04 -17.70 -18.72
C PRO A 251 -28.58 -17.93 -19.12
N TYR A 252 -28.26 -19.13 -19.59
CA TYR A 252 -26.95 -19.44 -20.17
C TYR A 252 -27.08 -19.69 -21.69
N PRO A 253 -26.34 -18.96 -22.56
CA PRO A 253 -25.48 -17.82 -22.25
C PRO A 253 -26.30 -16.56 -21.88
N VAL A 254 -25.71 -15.66 -21.08
CA VAL A 254 -26.33 -14.36 -20.76
C VAL A 254 -26.24 -13.45 -21.99
N LEU A 255 -27.39 -12.92 -22.42
CA LEU A 255 -27.52 -11.98 -23.53
C LEU A 255 -28.24 -10.70 -23.08
N PRO A 256 -28.04 -9.54 -23.76
CA PRO A 256 -28.72 -8.31 -23.41
C PRO A 256 -30.23 -8.38 -23.68
N ILE A 257 -31.04 -7.80 -22.79
CA ILE A 257 -32.50 -7.72 -22.94
C ILE A 257 -32.91 -6.28 -23.23
N LYS A 258 -33.79 -6.10 -24.22
CA LYS A 258 -34.30 -4.78 -24.63
C LYS A 258 -35.22 -4.20 -23.55
N GLY A 259 -34.91 -3.00 -23.09
CA GLY A 259 -35.66 -2.30 -22.04
C GLY A 259 -35.16 -2.56 -20.61
N GLU A 260 -34.24 -3.50 -20.42
CA GLU A 260 -33.57 -3.75 -19.14
C GLU A 260 -32.14 -3.18 -19.12
N ARG A 261 -31.54 -3.09 -17.93
CA ARG A 261 -30.13 -2.69 -17.75
C ARG A 261 -29.21 -3.85 -18.12
N ASN A 262 -28.38 -3.65 -19.16
CA ASN A 262 -27.39 -4.63 -19.62
C ASN A 262 -25.97 -4.13 -19.31
N ILE A 263 -25.26 -4.85 -18.44
CA ILE A 263 -23.98 -4.45 -17.86
C ILE A 263 -22.92 -5.46 -18.30
N MET A 264 -22.00 -5.02 -19.17
CA MET A 264 -20.83 -5.81 -19.54
C MET A 264 -19.66 -5.41 -18.64
N ILE A 265 -19.01 -6.38 -18.02
CA ILE A 265 -17.92 -6.15 -17.07
C ILE A 265 -16.68 -6.88 -17.58
N THR A 266 -15.57 -6.18 -17.73
CA THR A 266 -14.27 -6.79 -18.01
C THR A 266 -13.29 -6.46 -16.90
N SER A 267 -12.68 -7.48 -16.28
CA SER A 267 -11.43 -7.29 -15.56
C SER A 267 -10.27 -7.28 -16.55
N ALA A 268 -9.29 -6.40 -16.36
CA ALA A 268 -8.02 -6.44 -17.08
C ALA A 268 -7.44 -7.86 -17.11
N LEU A 269 -6.95 -8.27 -18.29
CA LEU A 269 -6.40 -9.60 -18.50
C LEU A 269 -5.05 -9.73 -17.76
N PRO A 270 -4.89 -10.62 -16.77
CA PRO A 270 -3.59 -10.94 -16.19
C PRO A 270 -2.63 -11.56 -17.20
N TYR A 271 -1.36 -11.16 -17.15
CA TYR A 271 -0.32 -11.67 -18.06
C TYR A 271 0.25 -13.04 -17.60
N ALA A 272 0.19 -14.02 -18.49
CA ALA A 272 0.33 -15.46 -18.21
C ALA A 272 1.77 -15.98 -18.02
N ASN A 273 2.66 -15.19 -17.43
CA ASN A 273 4.02 -15.63 -17.07
C ASN A 273 4.38 -15.41 -15.59
N ASN A 274 3.43 -14.90 -14.79
CA ASN A 274 3.63 -14.58 -13.39
C ASN A 274 2.46 -15.06 -12.53
N VAL A 275 2.74 -15.35 -11.27
CA VAL A 275 1.69 -15.66 -10.29
C VAL A 275 1.12 -14.30 -9.84
N PRO A 276 -0.21 -14.10 -9.81
CA PRO A 276 -0.79 -12.84 -9.37
C PRO A 276 -0.59 -12.67 -7.87
N HIS A 277 -0.20 -11.48 -7.43
CA HIS A 277 -0.18 -11.08 -6.01
C HIS A 277 -1.47 -10.36 -5.62
N LEU A 278 -1.68 -10.17 -4.31
CA LEU A 278 -2.92 -9.56 -3.79
C LEU A 278 -3.26 -8.20 -4.45
N GLY A 279 -2.23 -7.44 -4.84
CA GLY A 279 -2.39 -6.17 -5.57
C GLY A 279 -3.00 -6.31 -6.96
N ASN A 280 -2.65 -7.35 -7.72
CA ASN A 280 -3.32 -7.64 -9.00
C ASN A 280 -4.76 -8.11 -8.77
N ILE A 281 -4.98 -8.85 -7.69
CA ILE A 281 -6.30 -9.39 -7.33
C ILE A 281 -7.26 -8.25 -6.99
N ILE A 282 -6.91 -7.34 -6.06
CA ILE A 282 -7.78 -6.22 -5.69
C ILE A 282 -7.97 -5.21 -6.81
N GLY A 283 -6.90 -4.82 -7.52
CA GLY A 283 -6.97 -3.78 -8.55
C GLY A 283 -7.78 -4.17 -9.79
N CYS A 284 -7.95 -5.48 -10.03
CA CYS A 284 -8.64 -6.00 -11.22
C CYS A 284 -9.79 -6.94 -10.84
N VAL A 285 -9.52 -8.25 -10.70
CA VAL A 285 -10.55 -9.31 -10.70
C VAL A 285 -11.50 -9.23 -9.50
N LEU A 286 -11.02 -8.90 -8.30
CA LEU A 286 -11.86 -8.83 -7.09
C LEU A 286 -12.73 -7.57 -7.08
N SER A 287 -12.22 -6.43 -7.55
CA SER A 287 -13.04 -5.23 -7.76
C SER A 287 -14.19 -5.50 -8.74
N ALA A 288 -13.88 -6.15 -9.86
CA ALA A 288 -14.88 -6.51 -10.87
C ALA A 288 -15.92 -7.51 -10.35
N ASP A 289 -15.51 -8.51 -9.55
CA ASP A 289 -16.39 -9.53 -8.98
C ASP A 289 -17.38 -8.96 -7.96
N ILE A 290 -16.94 -8.05 -7.08
CA ILE A 290 -17.82 -7.35 -6.13
C ILE A 290 -18.92 -6.60 -6.92
N PHE A 291 -18.54 -5.82 -7.93
CA PHE A 291 -19.51 -5.08 -8.74
C PHE A 291 -20.44 -6.01 -9.55
N ALA A 292 -19.91 -7.09 -10.16
CA ALA A 292 -20.70 -8.07 -10.90
C ALA A 292 -21.74 -8.78 -10.02
N ARG A 293 -21.37 -9.15 -8.78
CA ARG A 293 -22.28 -9.75 -7.80
C ARG A 293 -23.40 -8.79 -7.40
N TYR A 294 -23.06 -7.54 -7.10
CA TYR A 294 -24.04 -6.49 -6.82
C TYR A 294 -25.04 -6.33 -7.98
N CYS A 295 -24.57 -6.16 -9.23
CA CYS A 295 -25.45 -5.99 -10.38
C CYS A 295 -26.37 -7.21 -10.63
N ARG A 296 -25.89 -8.44 -10.42
CA ARG A 296 -26.72 -9.66 -10.48
C ARG A 296 -27.79 -9.65 -9.38
N GLN A 297 -27.44 -9.26 -8.15
CA GLN A 297 -28.40 -9.15 -7.03
C GLN A 297 -29.37 -7.96 -7.14
N ARG A 298 -29.12 -7.01 -8.06
CA ARG A 298 -30.08 -5.98 -8.52
C ARG A 298 -30.92 -6.42 -9.73
N ASN A 299 -30.85 -7.69 -10.15
CA ASN A 299 -31.55 -8.24 -11.32
C ASN A 299 -31.21 -7.56 -12.67
N TYR A 300 -30.01 -6.97 -12.80
CA TYR A 300 -29.50 -6.48 -14.08
C TYR A 300 -28.96 -7.66 -14.91
N ASN A 301 -28.96 -7.54 -16.25
CA ASN A 301 -28.36 -8.55 -17.12
C ASN A 301 -26.84 -8.32 -17.14
N VAL A 302 -26.09 -9.20 -16.48
CA VAL A 302 -24.65 -9.04 -16.26
C VAL A 302 -23.88 -10.08 -17.07
N LEU A 303 -22.87 -9.63 -17.81
CA LEU A 303 -21.84 -10.49 -18.38
C LEU A 303 -20.46 -10.06 -17.88
N PHE A 304 -19.85 -10.85 -17.02
CA PHE A 304 -18.53 -10.63 -16.44
C PHE A 304 -17.48 -11.57 -17.05
N ILE A 305 -16.58 -10.98 -17.85
CA ILE A 305 -15.54 -11.65 -18.63
C ILE A 305 -14.14 -11.29 -18.10
N CYS A 306 -13.25 -12.26 -18.11
CA CYS A 306 -11.79 -12.06 -18.02
C CYS A 306 -11.07 -13.23 -18.71
N GLY A 307 -9.75 -13.26 -18.65
CA GLY A 307 -8.91 -14.33 -19.17
C GLY A 307 -7.44 -13.98 -19.07
N THR A 308 -6.56 -14.89 -19.48
CA THR A 308 -5.13 -14.65 -19.53
C THR A 308 -4.69 -13.97 -20.82
N ASP A 309 -3.84 -12.95 -20.70
CA ASP A 309 -3.04 -12.40 -21.80
C ASP A 309 -1.73 -13.16 -21.91
N GLU A 310 -1.45 -13.74 -23.08
CA GLU A 310 -0.49 -14.83 -23.25
C GLU A 310 0.62 -14.52 -24.26
N TYR A 311 0.46 -13.49 -25.10
CA TYR A 311 1.35 -13.23 -26.23
C TYR A 311 2.54 -12.31 -25.93
N GLY A 312 3.53 -12.30 -26.82
CA GLY A 312 4.65 -11.38 -26.79
C GLY A 312 5.89 -11.86 -26.01
N THR A 313 6.90 -10.98 -25.98
CA THR A 313 8.29 -11.33 -25.63
C THR A 313 8.49 -11.85 -24.22
N ALA A 314 7.64 -11.46 -23.26
CA ALA A 314 7.81 -11.87 -21.87
C ALA A 314 7.38 -13.33 -21.64
N THR A 315 6.48 -13.87 -22.46
CA THR A 315 6.21 -15.32 -22.53
C THR A 315 7.36 -16.05 -23.21
N GLU A 316 7.87 -15.57 -24.36
CA GLU A 316 9.03 -16.18 -25.04
C GLU A 316 10.26 -16.27 -24.13
N ALA A 317 10.58 -15.17 -23.42
CA ALA A 317 11.68 -15.14 -22.45
C ALA A 317 11.48 -16.19 -21.36
N LYS A 318 10.25 -16.32 -20.84
CA LYS A 318 9.94 -17.25 -19.75
C LYS A 318 9.96 -18.72 -20.18
N ALA A 319 9.56 -18.99 -21.42
CA ALA A 319 9.66 -20.30 -22.06
C ALA A 319 11.13 -20.73 -22.21
N VAL A 320 12.01 -19.83 -22.65
CA VAL A 320 13.46 -20.07 -22.73
C VAL A 320 14.09 -20.29 -21.34
N GLU A 321 13.73 -19.49 -20.34
CA GLU A 321 14.19 -19.68 -18.95
C GLU A 321 13.83 -21.07 -18.39
N GLU A 322 12.59 -21.52 -18.60
CA GLU A 322 12.09 -22.80 -18.06
C GLU A 322 12.28 -23.99 -19.03
N LYS A 323 12.97 -23.78 -20.17
CA LYS A 323 13.31 -24.79 -21.18
C LYS A 323 12.11 -25.54 -21.76
N THR A 324 11.08 -24.79 -22.11
CA THR A 324 9.76 -25.26 -22.55
C THR A 324 9.24 -24.34 -23.67
N THR A 325 8.09 -24.64 -24.27
CA THR A 325 7.46 -23.79 -25.29
C THR A 325 6.62 -22.67 -24.67
N PRO A 326 6.36 -21.57 -25.42
CA PRO A 326 5.44 -20.53 -24.97
C PRO A 326 4.02 -21.05 -24.65
N GLN A 327 3.50 -22.00 -25.44
CA GLN A 327 2.19 -22.61 -25.20
C GLN A 327 2.13 -23.33 -23.84
N GLU A 328 3.14 -24.13 -23.51
CA GLU A 328 3.23 -24.86 -22.23
C GLU A 328 3.35 -23.92 -21.02
N ILE A 329 4.07 -22.79 -21.14
CA ILE A 329 4.05 -21.71 -20.13
C ILE A 329 2.63 -21.19 -19.95
N CYS A 330 1.96 -20.83 -21.04
CA CYS A 330 0.62 -20.27 -20.98
C CYS A 330 -0.41 -21.25 -20.42
N ASP A 331 -0.33 -22.54 -20.76
CA ASP A 331 -1.20 -23.60 -20.22
C ASP A 331 -1.00 -23.77 -18.71
N LYS A 332 0.26 -23.84 -18.28
CA LYS A 332 0.66 -23.91 -16.86
C LYS A 332 0.16 -22.72 -16.05
N PHE A 333 0.37 -21.50 -16.54
CA PHE A 333 -0.07 -20.30 -15.83
C PHE A 333 -1.59 -20.10 -15.91
N PHE A 334 -2.27 -20.42 -17.00
CA PHE A 334 -3.74 -20.39 -17.08
C PHE A 334 -4.38 -21.25 -15.98
N GLY A 335 -3.87 -22.47 -15.76
CA GLY A 335 -4.29 -23.33 -14.65
C GLY A 335 -4.10 -22.66 -13.29
N ILE A 336 -2.90 -22.12 -13.02
CA ILE A 336 -2.58 -21.41 -11.76
C ILE A 336 -3.51 -20.21 -11.54
N HIS A 337 -3.75 -19.38 -12.55
CA HIS A 337 -4.66 -18.23 -12.47
C HIS A 337 -6.10 -18.66 -12.18
N ASN A 338 -6.61 -19.64 -12.92
CA ASN A 338 -7.95 -20.19 -12.73
C ASN A 338 -8.14 -20.75 -11.30
N ASP A 339 -7.17 -21.49 -10.77
CA ASP A 339 -7.27 -22.07 -9.43
C ASP A 339 -7.21 -21.03 -8.31
N ILE A 340 -6.37 -20.00 -8.47
CA ILE A 340 -6.33 -18.84 -7.56
C ILE A 340 -7.67 -18.11 -7.57
N TYR A 341 -8.22 -17.78 -8.74
CA TYR A 341 -9.46 -17.03 -8.85
C TYR A 341 -10.68 -17.84 -8.38
N ARG A 342 -10.69 -19.16 -8.58
CA ARG A 342 -11.67 -20.07 -7.98
C ARG A 342 -11.58 -20.09 -6.45
N TRP A 343 -10.38 -20.14 -5.86
CA TRP A 343 -10.21 -20.11 -4.40
C TRP A 343 -10.64 -18.76 -3.81
N PHE A 344 -10.27 -17.63 -4.45
CA PHE A 344 -10.78 -16.29 -4.15
C PHE A 344 -12.27 -16.11 -4.50
N SER A 345 -12.99 -17.16 -4.94
CA SER A 345 -14.43 -17.16 -5.23
C SER A 345 -14.85 -16.09 -6.26
N ILE A 346 -14.01 -15.82 -7.25
CA ILE A 346 -14.30 -14.90 -8.36
C ILE A 346 -15.32 -15.55 -9.30
N GLY A 347 -16.51 -14.95 -9.43
CA GLY A 347 -17.63 -15.43 -10.22
C GLY A 347 -17.68 -14.84 -11.63
N PHE A 348 -16.67 -15.12 -12.45
CA PHE A 348 -16.74 -14.88 -13.90
C PHE A 348 -17.87 -15.72 -14.52
N ASP A 349 -18.55 -15.19 -15.54
CA ASP A 349 -19.42 -16.01 -16.40
C ASP A 349 -18.60 -16.84 -17.39
N TYR A 350 -17.42 -16.33 -17.79
CA TYR A 350 -16.40 -17.09 -18.53
C TYR A 350 -14.99 -16.51 -18.30
N PHE A 351 -14.02 -17.41 -18.11
CA PHE A 351 -12.60 -17.09 -17.97
C PHE A 351 -11.81 -17.70 -19.14
N GLY A 352 -11.38 -16.86 -20.08
CA GLY A 352 -10.78 -17.26 -21.35
C GLY A 352 -9.27 -17.05 -21.44
N ARG A 353 -8.78 -16.99 -22.69
CA ARG A 353 -7.36 -16.97 -23.08
C ARG A 353 -7.19 -16.20 -24.40
N THR A 354 -6.09 -15.48 -24.61
CA THR A 354 -5.83 -14.83 -25.92
C THR A 354 -5.26 -15.78 -26.99
N THR A 355 -4.69 -16.93 -26.63
CA THR A 355 -4.15 -17.95 -27.57
C THR A 355 -5.23 -18.75 -28.29
N THR A 356 -6.02 -18.10 -29.16
CA THR A 356 -7.22 -18.71 -29.75
C THR A 356 -7.42 -18.40 -31.24
N PRO A 357 -8.06 -19.30 -32.01
CA PRO A 357 -8.49 -19.01 -33.38
C PRO A 357 -9.40 -17.78 -33.44
N GLU A 358 -10.34 -17.63 -32.50
CA GLU A 358 -11.25 -16.49 -32.43
C GLU A 358 -10.52 -15.15 -32.19
N GLN A 359 -9.45 -15.14 -31.38
CA GLN A 359 -8.59 -13.95 -31.24
C GLN A 359 -7.89 -13.64 -32.57
N THR A 360 -7.30 -14.64 -33.21
CA THR A 360 -6.61 -14.46 -34.51
C THR A 360 -7.56 -13.87 -35.55
N GLU A 361 -8.76 -14.43 -35.68
CA GLU A 361 -9.80 -13.99 -36.61
C GLU A 361 -10.24 -12.54 -36.33
N ILE A 362 -10.60 -12.21 -35.08
CA ILE A 362 -11.08 -10.87 -34.69
C ILE A 362 -10.00 -9.80 -34.91
N VAL A 363 -8.76 -10.09 -34.51
CA VAL A 363 -7.64 -9.14 -34.60
C VAL A 363 -7.24 -8.90 -36.05
N GLN A 364 -7.17 -9.95 -36.87
CA GLN A 364 -6.91 -9.81 -38.30
C GLN A 364 -8.04 -9.04 -39.02
N ALA A 365 -9.30 -9.35 -38.72
CA ALA A 365 -10.46 -8.66 -39.30
C ALA A 365 -10.49 -7.16 -38.94
N ILE A 366 -10.23 -6.82 -37.67
CA ILE A 366 -10.21 -5.42 -37.21
C ILE A 366 -8.97 -4.68 -37.76
N PHE A 367 -7.80 -5.30 -37.81
CA PHE A 367 -6.63 -4.71 -38.47
C PHE A 367 -6.92 -4.37 -39.95
N LEU A 368 -7.42 -5.34 -40.73
CA LEU A 368 -7.75 -5.12 -42.15
C LEU A 368 -8.83 -4.04 -42.32
N ARG A 369 -9.80 -3.96 -41.41
CA ARG A 369 -10.82 -2.90 -41.41
C ARG A 369 -10.20 -1.52 -41.12
N ILE A 370 -9.40 -1.36 -40.07
CA ILE A 370 -8.71 -0.09 -39.73
C ILE A 370 -7.78 0.33 -40.89
N GLN A 371 -7.09 -0.62 -41.52
CA GLN A 371 -6.26 -0.39 -42.70
C GLN A 371 -7.10 0.08 -43.90
N SER A 372 -8.27 -0.53 -44.16
CA SER A 372 -9.18 -0.10 -45.23
C SER A 372 -9.73 1.32 -45.05
N GLN A 373 -9.78 1.81 -43.80
CA GLN A 373 -10.17 3.19 -43.48
C GLN A 373 -8.96 4.16 -43.48
N GLY A 374 -7.77 3.68 -43.82
CA GLY A 374 -6.56 4.47 -43.95
C GLY A 374 -5.99 4.99 -42.62
N TYR A 375 -6.25 4.30 -41.50
CA TYR A 375 -5.66 4.63 -40.19
C TYR A 375 -4.42 3.78 -39.86
N ILE A 376 -4.00 2.89 -40.77
CA ILE A 376 -2.73 2.16 -40.69
C ILE A 376 -1.78 2.67 -41.77
N PHE A 377 -0.51 2.91 -41.39
CA PHE A 377 0.59 3.17 -42.31
C PHE A 377 1.84 2.37 -41.90
N THR A 378 2.93 2.47 -42.66
CA THR A 378 4.18 1.75 -42.41
C THR A 378 5.39 2.68 -42.31
N GLU A 379 6.27 2.42 -41.35
CA GLU A 379 7.60 3.05 -41.27
C GLU A 379 8.69 1.99 -41.22
N ASN A 380 9.91 2.37 -41.59
CA ASN A 380 11.11 1.54 -41.43
C ASN A 380 11.79 1.86 -40.10
N VAL A 381 12.02 0.83 -39.27
CA VAL A 381 12.60 0.96 -37.93
C VAL A 381 13.90 0.16 -37.87
N ASP A 382 14.99 0.78 -37.44
CA ASP A 382 16.25 0.09 -37.17
C ASP A 382 16.16 -0.76 -35.89
N GLN A 383 16.45 -2.05 -36.01
CA GLN A 383 16.35 -3.03 -34.93
C GLN A 383 17.58 -3.94 -34.91
N LEU A 384 17.94 -4.47 -33.73
CA LEU A 384 19.05 -5.40 -33.59
C LEU A 384 18.61 -6.82 -33.97
N LEU A 385 19.20 -7.38 -35.05
CA LEU A 385 19.07 -8.78 -35.42
C LEU A 385 20.22 -9.59 -34.82
N CYS A 386 19.91 -10.68 -34.13
CA CYS A 386 20.89 -11.72 -33.83
C CYS A 386 20.85 -12.81 -34.88
N GLU A 387 21.87 -12.87 -35.75
CA GLU A 387 21.99 -13.88 -36.80
C GLU A 387 22.11 -15.30 -36.23
N SER A 388 22.84 -15.48 -35.12
CA SER A 388 22.99 -16.78 -34.43
C SER A 388 21.66 -17.33 -33.88
N CYS A 389 20.72 -16.45 -33.52
CA CYS A 389 19.38 -16.82 -33.06
C CYS A 389 18.30 -16.68 -34.15
N GLN A 390 18.67 -16.26 -35.37
CA GLN A 390 17.76 -15.92 -36.48
C GLN A 390 16.52 -15.10 -36.06
N ARG A 391 16.70 -14.13 -35.15
CA ARG A 391 15.61 -13.30 -34.63
C ARG A 391 16.03 -11.88 -34.30
N PHE A 392 15.09 -10.96 -34.36
CA PHE A 392 15.26 -9.62 -33.80
C PHE A 392 15.25 -9.68 -32.26
N LEU A 393 16.02 -8.79 -31.65
CA LEU A 393 16.14 -8.68 -30.20
C LEU A 393 15.32 -7.49 -29.72
N ALA A 394 14.30 -7.77 -28.91
CA ALA A 394 13.78 -6.77 -28.00
C ALA A 394 14.84 -6.42 -26.95
N ASP A 395 14.78 -5.19 -26.44
CA ASP A 395 15.70 -4.56 -25.48
C ASP A 395 16.14 -5.47 -24.33
N ARG A 396 15.21 -6.29 -23.82
CA ARG A 396 15.38 -7.27 -22.73
C ARG A 396 16.40 -8.39 -23.04
N PHE A 397 16.63 -8.65 -24.32
CA PHE A 397 17.59 -9.62 -24.85
C PHE A 397 18.87 -8.95 -25.38
N VAL A 398 19.02 -7.64 -25.21
CA VAL A 398 20.22 -6.88 -25.57
C VAL A 398 20.91 -6.42 -24.29
N GLU A 399 22.20 -6.68 -24.21
CA GLU A 399 23.10 -6.05 -23.24
C GLU A 399 24.26 -5.39 -23.98
N GLY A 400 24.97 -4.46 -23.34
CA GLY A 400 26.16 -3.83 -23.90
C GLY A 400 26.71 -2.70 -23.04
N THR A 401 27.77 -2.06 -23.50
CA THR A 401 28.39 -0.94 -22.81
C THR A 401 27.56 0.33 -22.99
N CYS A 402 27.18 0.97 -21.88
CA CYS A 402 26.45 2.23 -21.88
C CYS A 402 27.26 3.34 -22.58
N PRO A 403 26.72 4.04 -23.60
CA PRO A 403 27.43 5.11 -24.30
C PRO A 403 27.70 6.36 -23.43
N ARG A 404 27.05 6.47 -22.26
CA ARG A 404 27.14 7.66 -21.39
C ARG A 404 28.03 7.49 -20.15
N CYS A 405 28.17 6.29 -19.61
CA CYS A 405 28.95 6.04 -18.37
C CYS A 405 29.88 4.82 -18.44
N SER A 406 30.00 4.18 -19.61
CA SER A 406 30.87 3.01 -19.84
C SER A 406 30.58 1.76 -18.97
N TYR A 407 29.46 1.72 -18.26
CA TYR A 407 28.98 0.50 -17.59
C TYR A 407 28.73 -0.60 -18.63
N THR A 408 29.44 -1.73 -18.51
CA THR A 408 29.58 -2.77 -19.55
C THR A 408 28.35 -3.65 -19.78
N ASP A 409 27.40 -3.60 -18.85
CA ASP A 409 26.27 -4.54 -18.77
C ASP A 409 24.93 -3.79 -18.75
N ALA A 410 24.86 -2.63 -19.40
CA ALA A 410 23.63 -1.91 -19.59
C ALA A 410 22.65 -2.70 -20.48
N ARG A 411 21.36 -2.64 -20.15
CA ARG A 411 20.29 -3.29 -20.90
C ARG A 411 19.86 -2.41 -22.08
N GLY A 412 19.22 -2.99 -23.09
CA GLY A 412 18.76 -2.28 -24.28
C GLY A 412 17.73 -1.16 -24.04
N ASP A 413 17.16 -1.09 -22.83
CA ASP A 413 16.17 -0.09 -22.41
C ASP A 413 16.72 0.91 -21.37
N GLN A 414 17.65 0.46 -20.52
CA GLN A 414 18.17 1.24 -19.41
C GLN A 414 19.56 0.78 -18.95
N CYS A 415 20.43 1.75 -18.66
CA CYS A 415 21.69 1.52 -17.96
C CYS A 415 21.48 1.52 -16.44
N ASP A 416 21.57 0.36 -15.80
CA ASP A 416 21.46 0.24 -14.34
C ASP A 416 22.60 0.97 -13.58
N GLY A 417 23.76 1.17 -14.22
CA GLY A 417 24.90 1.89 -13.62
C GLY A 417 24.73 3.42 -13.52
N CYS A 418 23.81 4.05 -14.27
CA CYS A 418 23.57 5.50 -14.20
C CYS A 418 22.09 5.92 -14.31
N GLY A 419 21.16 4.96 -14.36
CA GLY A 419 19.72 5.17 -14.47
C GLY A 419 19.22 5.65 -15.84
N HIS A 420 20.13 6.01 -16.75
CA HIS A 420 19.79 6.58 -18.06
C HIS A 420 19.06 5.55 -18.95
N LEU A 421 17.89 5.94 -19.44
CA LEU A 421 17.22 5.27 -20.56
C LEU A 421 18.08 5.44 -21.82
N VAL A 422 18.26 4.34 -22.56
CA VAL A 422 19.07 4.25 -23.79
C VAL A 422 18.29 3.42 -24.81
N ASN A 423 18.48 3.67 -26.11
CA ASN A 423 17.93 2.78 -27.13
C ASN A 423 18.92 1.63 -27.39
N ALA A 424 18.42 0.42 -27.65
CA ALA A 424 19.26 -0.77 -27.80
C ALA A 424 20.33 -0.65 -28.91
N ILE A 425 20.05 0.11 -29.97
CA ILE A 425 20.97 0.41 -31.08
C ILE A 425 22.11 1.39 -30.72
N GLU A 426 21.99 2.12 -29.60
CA GLU A 426 23.00 3.07 -29.10
C GLU A 426 24.04 2.42 -28.17
N LEU A 427 23.81 1.17 -27.76
CA LEU A 427 24.76 0.44 -26.91
C LEU A 427 26.07 0.17 -27.65
N ILE A 428 27.18 0.48 -26.99
CA ILE A 428 28.52 0.17 -27.50
C ILE A 428 28.79 -1.31 -27.27
N ASN A 429 29.25 -2.03 -28.30
CA ASN A 429 29.44 -3.49 -28.27
C ASN A 429 28.20 -4.25 -27.75
N PRO A 430 27.05 -4.15 -28.44
CA PRO A 430 25.85 -4.88 -28.04
C PRO A 430 26.10 -6.39 -28.19
N ARG A 431 25.43 -7.17 -27.35
CA ARG A 431 25.48 -8.64 -27.31
C ARG A 431 24.09 -9.22 -27.10
N CYS A 432 23.82 -10.36 -27.72
CA CYS A 432 22.58 -11.10 -27.49
C CYS A 432 22.63 -11.85 -26.16
N LYS A 433 21.72 -11.54 -25.23
CA LYS A 433 21.65 -12.18 -23.90
C LYS A 433 21.44 -13.71 -23.94
N VAL A 434 20.99 -14.27 -25.06
CA VAL A 434 20.70 -15.72 -25.20
C VAL A 434 21.90 -16.52 -25.71
N CYS A 435 22.72 -15.98 -26.61
CA CYS A 435 23.84 -16.71 -27.22
C CYS A 435 25.19 -15.95 -27.22
N ASN A 436 25.24 -14.82 -26.52
CA ASN A 436 26.40 -13.92 -26.35
C ASN A 436 27.04 -13.34 -27.63
N SER A 437 26.54 -13.65 -28.83
CA SER A 437 27.04 -13.09 -30.09
C SER A 437 26.58 -11.64 -30.30
N LYS A 438 27.42 -10.84 -30.97
CA LYS A 438 27.11 -9.46 -31.37
C LYS A 438 25.95 -9.44 -32.39
N PRO A 439 24.85 -8.70 -32.15
CA PRO A 439 23.80 -8.48 -33.14
C PRO A 439 24.21 -7.39 -34.15
N MET A 440 23.60 -7.43 -35.33
CA MET A 440 23.72 -6.38 -36.35
C MET A 440 22.50 -5.44 -36.30
N ILE A 441 22.66 -4.19 -36.70
CA ILE A 441 21.50 -3.33 -37.00
C ILE A 441 20.92 -3.77 -38.34
N LYS A 442 19.59 -3.95 -38.40
CA LYS A 442 18.86 -4.29 -39.62
C LYS A 442 17.54 -3.51 -39.65
N VAL A 443 17.26 -2.89 -40.80
CA VAL A 443 16.00 -2.21 -41.08
C VAL A 443 14.85 -3.22 -41.06
N SER A 444 13.78 -2.89 -40.34
CA SER A 444 12.57 -3.68 -40.23
C SER A 444 11.34 -2.79 -40.45
N THR A 445 10.58 -3.03 -41.52
CA THR A 445 9.31 -2.32 -41.77
C THR A 445 8.27 -2.74 -40.74
N GLN A 446 7.59 -1.77 -40.13
CA GLN A 446 6.55 -2.00 -39.11
C GLN A 446 5.27 -1.25 -39.46
N PHE A 447 4.13 -1.74 -38.99
CA PHE A 447 2.85 -1.07 -39.13
C PHE A 447 2.55 -0.20 -37.92
N PHE A 448 1.99 0.98 -38.16
CA PHE A 448 1.63 1.98 -37.15
C PHE A 448 0.15 2.30 -37.22
N LEU A 449 -0.50 2.40 -36.06
CA LEU A 449 -1.81 3.01 -35.90
C LEU A 449 -1.64 4.52 -35.82
N ASP A 450 -2.30 5.23 -36.75
CA ASP A 450 -2.34 6.69 -36.84
C ASP A 450 -3.30 7.28 -35.78
N LEU A 451 -2.81 7.33 -34.53
CA LEU A 451 -3.53 8.00 -33.44
C LEU A 451 -3.81 9.49 -33.71
N PRO A 452 -2.88 10.32 -34.24
CA PRO A 452 -3.18 11.71 -34.59
C PRO A 452 -4.43 11.88 -35.46
N LYS A 453 -4.60 11.04 -36.48
CA LYS A 453 -5.72 11.13 -37.42
C LYS A 453 -7.08 10.71 -36.84
N ILE A 454 -7.11 9.83 -35.83
CA ILE A 454 -8.34 9.43 -35.12
C ILE A 454 -8.60 10.27 -33.86
N GLU A 455 -7.61 11.02 -33.37
CA GLU A 455 -7.68 11.82 -32.15
C GLU A 455 -8.92 12.72 -32.03
N PRO A 456 -9.39 13.45 -33.07
CA PRO A 456 -10.58 14.29 -32.95
C PRO A 456 -11.86 13.53 -32.56
N ARG A 457 -12.11 12.37 -33.18
CA ARG A 457 -13.25 11.49 -32.88
C ARG A 457 -13.11 10.86 -31.49
N LEU A 458 -11.88 10.52 -31.11
CA LEU A 458 -11.57 9.96 -29.79
C LEU A 458 -11.78 10.99 -28.67
N GLN A 459 -11.33 12.23 -28.85
CA GLN A 459 -11.56 13.33 -27.91
C GLN A 459 -13.05 13.69 -27.79
N GLU A 460 -13.81 13.63 -28.89
CA GLU A 460 -15.26 13.83 -28.88
C GLU A 460 -15.97 12.78 -28.02
N TRP A 461 -15.69 11.49 -28.24
CA TRP A 461 -16.20 10.41 -27.39
C TRP A 461 -15.75 10.57 -25.93
N ALA A 462 -14.46 10.85 -25.68
CA ALA A 462 -13.88 10.90 -24.35
C ALA A 462 -14.55 11.98 -23.47
N LYS A 463 -14.92 13.15 -24.03
CA LYS A 463 -15.67 14.20 -23.30
C LYS A 463 -16.96 13.70 -22.66
N SER A 464 -17.64 12.74 -23.29
CA SER A 464 -18.86 12.12 -22.74
C SER A 464 -18.59 10.98 -21.77
N ALA A 465 -17.53 10.19 -22.01
CA ALA A 465 -17.19 9.02 -21.22
C ALA A 465 -16.47 9.37 -19.90
N GLU A 466 -15.60 10.38 -19.90
CA GLU A 466 -14.68 10.71 -18.80
C GLU A 466 -15.42 11.03 -17.47
N VAL A 467 -16.64 11.57 -17.56
CA VAL A 467 -17.55 11.83 -16.41
C VAL A 467 -17.77 10.57 -15.58
N ASN A 468 -17.89 9.42 -16.24
CA ASN A 468 -18.25 8.12 -15.69
C ASN A 468 -17.05 7.27 -15.22
N TRP A 469 -15.83 7.82 -15.30
CA TRP A 469 -14.60 7.11 -14.93
C TRP A 469 -14.19 7.37 -13.47
N SER A 470 -13.28 6.56 -12.93
CA SER A 470 -12.61 6.85 -11.66
C SER A 470 -11.74 8.11 -11.73
N SER A 471 -11.48 8.75 -10.59
CA SER A 471 -10.53 9.88 -10.49
C SER A 471 -9.12 9.51 -10.98
N VAL A 472 -8.67 8.30 -10.66
CA VAL A 472 -7.41 7.70 -11.14
C VAL A 472 -7.37 7.64 -12.66
N ALA A 473 -8.44 7.10 -13.28
CA ALA A 473 -8.50 6.99 -14.74
C ALA A 473 -8.43 8.37 -15.42
N ARG A 474 -9.18 9.37 -14.91
CA ARG A 474 -9.10 10.76 -15.40
C ARG A 474 -7.70 11.36 -15.27
N ALA A 475 -7.06 11.17 -14.11
CA ALA A 475 -5.72 11.70 -13.85
C ALA A 475 -4.67 11.11 -14.82
N VAL A 476 -4.81 9.83 -15.20
CA VAL A 476 -3.89 9.16 -16.14
C VAL A 476 -4.23 9.44 -17.60
N SER A 477 -5.50 9.60 -17.98
CA SER A 477 -5.89 9.89 -19.36
C SER A 477 -5.64 11.35 -19.77
N LYS A 478 -5.81 12.30 -18.84
CA LYS A 478 -5.73 13.74 -19.14
C LYS A 478 -4.41 14.20 -19.78
N PRO A 479 -3.21 13.74 -19.37
CA PRO A 479 -1.97 14.06 -20.07
C PRO A 479 -1.94 13.56 -21.52
N TRP A 480 -2.45 12.36 -21.80
CA TRP A 480 -2.45 11.78 -23.15
C TRP A 480 -3.29 12.59 -24.14
N PHE A 481 -4.43 13.13 -23.71
CA PHE A 481 -5.27 14.02 -24.54
C PHE A 481 -4.79 15.46 -24.60
N ARG A 482 -3.92 15.89 -23.66
CA ARG A 482 -3.35 17.25 -23.64
C ARG A 482 -2.09 17.36 -24.50
N ASP A 483 -1.25 16.34 -24.47
CA ASP A 483 0.11 16.38 -25.05
C ASP A 483 0.14 15.99 -26.55
N GLY A 484 -1.02 15.67 -27.13
CA GLY A 484 -1.20 15.20 -28.50
C GLY A 484 -0.82 13.73 -28.66
N LEU A 485 -1.67 12.96 -29.32
CA LEU A 485 -1.39 11.55 -29.58
C LEU A 485 -0.34 11.40 -30.68
N LYS A 486 0.49 10.36 -30.54
CA LYS A 486 1.56 10.02 -31.49
C LYS A 486 1.30 8.65 -32.09
N PRO A 487 1.69 8.40 -33.36
CA PRO A 487 1.55 7.08 -33.97
C PRO A 487 2.15 5.98 -33.11
N ARG A 488 1.53 4.79 -33.13
CA ARG A 488 1.96 3.65 -32.31
C ARG A 488 2.21 2.42 -33.17
N CYS A 489 3.42 1.89 -33.10
CA CYS A 489 3.82 0.66 -33.79
C CYS A 489 3.05 -0.55 -33.23
N ILE A 490 2.19 -1.15 -34.06
CA ILE A 490 1.28 -2.26 -33.72
C ILE A 490 1.79 -3.64 -34.15
N THR A 491 3.00 -3.76 -34.70
CA THR A 491 3.63 -5.04 -35.05
C THR A 491 4.98 -5.25 -34.37
N ARG A 492 5.42 -6.51 -34.24
CA ARG A 492 6.76 -6.88 -33.75
C ARG A 492 7.30 -8.11 -34.48
N ASP A 493 8.61 -8.18 -34.59
CA ASP A 493 9.36 -9.33 -35.09
C ASP A 493 9.60 -10.36 -33.97
N LEU A 494 8.50 -10.99 -33.54
CA LEU A 494 8.48 -12.11 -32.58
C LEU A 494 7.86 -13.32 -33.28
N LYS A 495 8.02 -14.53 -32.70
CA LYS A 495 7.31 -15.73 -33.18
C LYS A 495 6.08 -16.06 -32.35
N TRP A 496 6.02 -15.60 -31.10
CA TRP A 496 4.86 -15.80 -30.23
C TRP A 496 3.88 -14.62 -30.25
N GLY A 497 2.93 -14.67 -31.18
CA GLY A 497 1.87 -13.68 -31.36
C GLY A 497 0.96 -14.03 -32.54
N ILE A 498 -0.01 -13.16 -32.82
CA ILE A 498 -0.95 -13.33 -33.95
C ILE A 498 -0.27 -12.85 -35.23
N PRO A 499 -0.13 -13.67 -36.30
CA PRO A 499 0.57 -13.27 -37.51
C PRO A 499 -0.19 -12.17 -38.28
N VAL A 500 0.55 -11.26 -38.90
CA VAL A 500 -0.03 -10.19 -39.74
C VAL A 500 -0.62 -10.80 -41.02
N PRO A 501 -1.88 -10.49 -41.40
CA PRO A 501 -2.59 -11.17 -42.49
C PRO A 501 -2.22 -10.66 -43.89
N LEU A 502 -1.00 -10.17 -44.08
CA LEU A 502 -0.51 -9.55 -45.32
C LEU A 502 0.67 -10.34 -45.90
N GLU A 503 0.74 -10.37 -47.23
CA GLU A 503 1.86 -10.99 -47.95
C GLU A 503 3.18 -10.26 -47.64
N GLY A 504 4.28 -11.01 -47.52
CA GLY A 504 5.57 -10.49 -47.05
C GLY A 504 5.68 -10.24 -45.53
N TYR A 505 4.56 -10.22 -44.79
CA TYR A 505 4.55 -9.85 -43.36
C TYR A 505 4.15 -10.96 -42.39
N ARG A 506 3.84 -12.18 -42.87
CA ARG A 506 3.38 -13.30 -42.04
C ARG A 506 4.38 -13.78 -40.98
N ASP A 507 5.66 -13.48 -41.14
CA ASP A 507 6.72 -13.76 -40.16
C ASP A 507 6.78 -12.76 -39.00
N LYS A 508 5.98 -11.68 -39.05
CA LYS A 508 5.75 -10.71 -37.98
C LYS A 508 4.41 -10.99 -37.30
N VAL A 509 4.31 -10.56 -36.05
CA VAL A 509 3.09 -10.66 -35.25
C VAL A 509 2.58 -9.28 -34.84
N PHE A 510 1.30 -9.20 -34.46
CA PHE A 510 0.76 -8.03 -33.79
C PHE A 510 1.41 -7.82 -32.41
N TYR A 511 1.51 -6.57 -32.01
CA TYR A 511 2.03 -6.17 -30.71
C TYR A 511 0.92 -6.25 -29.66
N VAL A 512 1.23 -6.82 -28.50
CA VAL A 512 0.26 -7.09 -27.42
C VAL A 512 -0.55 -5.86 -26.95
N TRP A 513 -0.03 -4.63 -27.13
CA TRP A 513 -0.75 -3.39 -26.83
C TRP A 513 -1.89 -3.05 -27.81
N PHE A 514 -1.95 -3.73 -28.96
CA PHE A 514 -3.03 -3.62 -29.95
C PHE A 514 -4.05 -4.75 -29.81
N ASP A 515 -3.60 -6.01 -29.65
CA ASP A 515 -4.50 -7.17 -29.69
C ASP A 515 -5.02 -7.64 -28.32
N ALA A 516 -4.30 -7.45 -27.21
CA ALA A 516 -4.79 -7.92 -25.91
C ALA A 516 -6.16 -7.32 -25.49
N PRO A 517 -6.49 -6.04 -25.77
CA PRO A 517 -7.84 -5.51 -25.54
C PRO A 517 -8.93 -6.17 -26.43
N LEU A 518 -8.58 -6.65 -27.62
CA LEU A 518 -9.48 -7.46 -28.45
C LEU A 518 -9.71 -8.86 -27.87
N GLY A 519 -8.86 -9.28 -26.92
CA GLY A 519 -9.05 -10.44 -26.07
C GLY A 519 -10.42 -10.47 -25.37
N TYR A 520 -10.96 -9.32 -24.95
CA TYR A 520 -12.30 -9.30 -24.36
C TYR A 520 -13.38 -9.76 -25.37
N VAL A 521 -13.26 -9.34 -26.63
CA VAL A 521 -14.20 -9.67 -27.71
C VAL A 521 -14.11 -11.15 -28.09
N SER A 522 -12.88 -11.67 -28.24
CA SER A 522 -12.64 -13.07 -28.61
C SER A 522 -12.99 -14.06 -27.50
N ILE A 523 -12.75 -13.68 -26.24
CA ILE A 523 -13.21 -14.44 -25.08
C ILE A 523 -14.75 -14.46 -25.03
N THR A 524 -15.44 -13.35 -25.34
CA THR A 524 -16.92 -13.39 -25.47
C THR A 524 -17.38 -14.24 -26.66
N LYS A 525 -16.68 -14.26 -27.80
CA LYS A 525 -16.97 -15.15 -28.95
C LYS A 525 -16.77 -16.64 -28.65
N ARG A 526 -15.90 -16.96 -27.68
CA ARG A 526 -15.73 -18.32 -27.14
C ARG A 526 -16.79 -18.68 -26.11
N TYR A 527 -17.32 -17.71 -25.36
CA TYR A 527 -18.46 -17.89 -24.46
C TYR A 527 -19.79 -18.11 -25.21
N THR A 528 -20.05 -17.31 -26.25
CA THR A 528 -21.31 -17.33 -27.00
C THR A 528 -21.09 -16.95 -28.47
N LYS A 529 -21.88 -17.52 -29.40
CA LYS A 529 -21.80 -17.17 -30.83
C LYS A 529 -22.53 -15.86 -31.13
N GLU A 530 -23.44 -15.45 -30.26
CA GLU A 530 -24.19 -14.21 -30.28
C GLU A 530 -23.40 -13.01 -29.69
N TYR A 531 -22.07 -13.10 -29.57
CA TYR A 531 -21.21 -12.10 -28.90
C TYR A 531 -21.36 -10.66 -29.45
N GLU A 532 -21.74 -10.51 -30.71
CA GLU A 532 -22.01 -9.20 -31.31
C GLU A 532 -23.23 -8.50 -30.68
N GLN A 533 -24.13 -9.20 -29.98
CA GLN A 533 -25.18 -8.55 -29.18
C GLN A 533 -24.58 -7.73 -28.02
N TRP A 534 -23.45 -8.15 -27.46
CA TRP A 534 -22.73 -7.43 -26.42
C TRP A 534 -21.71 -6.42 -26.98
N TRP A 535 -21.05 -6.75 -28.09
CA TRP A 535 -19.92 -5.97 -28.64
C TRP A 535 -20.25 -5.08 -29.85
N LYS A 536 -21.41 -5.27 -30.50
CA LYS A 536 -21.94 -4.42 -31.60
C LYS A 536 -23.49 -4.30 -31.51
N PRO A 537 -24.06 -3.90 -30.35
CA PRO A 537 -25.50 -3.87 -30.13
C PRO A 537 -26.23 -2.93 -31.10
N LYS A 538 -27.34 -3.40 -31.70
CA LYS A 538 -28.16 -2.63 -32.65
C LYS A 538 -29.46 -2.08 -32.07
N TYR A 539 -30.01 -2.71 -31.03
CA TYR A 539 -31.38 -2.46 -30.53
C TYR A 539 -31.49 -2.41 -29.00
N VAL A 540 -30.35 -2.45 -28.31
CA VAL A 540 -30.20 -2.52 -26.85
C VAL A 540 -29.08 -1.56 -26.45
N ASP A 541 -29.17 -0.96 -25.26
CA ASP A 541 -28.02 -0.28 -24.66
C ASP A 541 -27.20 -1.28 -23.85
N VAL A 542 -25.87 -1.16 -23.90
CA VAL A 542 -24.89 -1.95 -23.15
C VAL A 542 -23.93 -1.00 -22.46
N SER A 543 -23.88 -1.06 -21.13
CA SER A 543 -22.93 -0.30 -20.33
C SER A 543 -21.70 -1.15 -20.01
N LEU A 544 -20.60 -0.87 -20.72
CA LEU A 544 -19.30 -1.51 -20.49
C LEU A 544 -18.54 -0.84 -19.33
N TYR A 545 -18.26 -1.62 -18.29
CA TYR A 545 -17.41 -1.30 -17.16
C TYR A 545 -16.08 -2.07 -17.26
N GLN A 546 -14.96 -1.38 -17.14
CA GLN A 546 -13.62 -2.00 -17.20
C GLN A 546 -12.83 -1.71 -15.91
N PHE A 547 -12.42 -2.78 -15.21
CA PHE A 547 -11.71 -2.72 -13.93
C PHE A 547 -10.23 -3.05 -14.11
N MET A 548 -9.33 -2.20 -13.61
CA MET A 548 -7.89 -2.31 -13.86
C MET A 548 -7.04 -1.52 -12.86
N ALA A 549 -5.74 -1.82 -12.80
CA ALA A 549 -4.76 -0.89 -12.21
C ALA A 549 -4.46 0.28 -13.17
N LYS A 550 -4.04 1.43 -12.60
CA LYS A 550 -3.75 2.69 -13.32
C LYS A 550 -2.90 2.57 -14.60
N ASP A 551 -1.93 1.65 -14.61
CA ASP A 551 -1.00 1.45 -15.75
C ASP A 551 -1.72 1.03 -17.04
N ASN A 552 -2.87 0.34 -16.92
CA ASN A 552 -3.66 -0.12 -18.05
C ASN A 552 -4.61 0.96 -18.61
N VAL A 553 -4.75 2.11 -17.96
CA VAL A 553 -5.72 3.15 -18.37
C VAL A 553 -5.48 3.64 -19.81
N PRO A 554 -4.26 3.99 -20.26
CA PRO A 554 -4.05 4.48 -21.63
C PRO A 554 -4.44 3.48 -22.73
N PHE A 555 -4.40 2.18 -22.43
CA PHE A 555 -4.85 1.14 -23.36
C PHE A 555 -6.36 1.21 -23.56
N HIS A 556 -7.11 1.47 -22.49
CA HIS A 556 -8.58 1.41 -22.47
C HIS A 556 -9.25 2.78 -22.65
N SER A 557 -8.53 3.89 -22.40
CA SER A 557 -8.97 5.25 -22.69
C SER A 557 -8.48 5.78 -24.04
N VAL A 558 -7.40 5.22 -24.61
CA VAL A 558 -6.84 5.65 -25.91
C VAL A 558 -6.77 4.50 -26.91
N MET A 559 -5.88 3.52 -26.74
CA MET A 559 -5.53 2.56 -27.80
C MET A 559 -6.73 1.75 -28.34
N PHE A 560 -7.51 1.18 -27.43
CA PHE A 560 -8.63 0.30 -27.77
C PHE A 560 -9.83 1.08 -28.32
N PRO A 561 -10.33 2.16 -27.69
CA PRO A 561 -11.37 3.01 -28.28
C PRO A 561 -10.94 3.61 -29.63
N ALA A 562 -9.69 4.05 -29.79
CA ALA A 562 -9.16 4.54 -31.07
C ALA A 562 -9.24 3.46 -32.16
N SER A 563 -8.86 2.22 -31.83
CA SER A 563 -8.94 1.09 -32.76
C SER A 563 -10.39 0.76 -33.14
N LEU A 564 -11.32 0.77 -32.17
CA LEU A 564 -12.74 0.50 -32.41
C LEU A 564 -13.43 1.62 -33.22
N LEU A 565 -13.09 2.89 -32.97
CA LEU A 565 -13.57 4.06 -33.71
C LEU A 565 -13.00 4.11 -35.14
N ALA A 566 -11.71 3.81 -35.31
CA ALA A 566 -11.06 3.72 -36.62
C ALA A 566 -11.55 2.51 -37.44
N ALA A 567 -12.00 1.45 -36.78
CA ALA A 567 -12.66 0.31 -37.44
C ALA A 567 -14.07 0.66 -37.91
N ASP A 568 -14.77 1.58 -37.24
CA ASP A 568 -16.10 2.10 -37.62
C ASP A 568 -17.11 0.98 -37.98
N GLN A 569 -17.53 0.23 -36.96
CA GLN A 569 -18.49 -0.90 -37.08
C GLN A 569 -19.58 -0.91 -35.98
N GLY A 570 -19.82 0.21 -35.30
CA GLY A 570 -20.81 0.28 -34.21
C GLY A 570 -20.41 -0.54 -32.97
N HIS A 571 -19.12 -0.62 -32.66
CA HIS A 571 -18.62 -1.36 -31.49
C HIS A 571 -19.01 -0.71 -30.15
N THR A 572 -19.28 -1.53 -29.14
CA THR A 572 -19.45 -1.09 -27.75
C THR A 572 -18.15 -0.48 -27.22
N LEU A 573 -18.17 0.82 -26.94
CA LEU A 573 -17.08 1.53 -26.27
C LEU A 573 -17.27 1.51 -24.74
N VAL A 574 -16.17 1.67 -23.99
CA VAL A 574 -16.23 1.72 -22.53
C VAL A 574 -16.98 2.94 -22.03
N LYS A 575 -17.94 2.75 -21.11
CA LYS A 575 -18.60 3.85 -20.40
C LYS A 575 -17.89 4.17 -19.08
N HIS A 576 -17.43 3.15 -18.35
CA HIS A 576 -16.83 3.30 -17.02
C HIS A 576 -15.44 2.66 -16.95
N ILE A 577 -14.38 3.47 -16.79
CA ILE A 577 -13.03 2.98 -16.45
C ILE A 577 -12.82 3.08 -14.93
N MET A 578 -12.94 1.94 -14.26
CA MET A 578 -12.80 1.79 -12.81
C MET A 578 -11.34 1.41 -12.46
N ALA A 579 -10.44 2.38 -12.64
CA ALA A 579 -9.03 2.23 -12.33
C ALA A 579 -8.72 2.39 -10.83
N THR A 580 -7.74 1.65 -10.32
CA THR A 580 -7.20 1.80 -8.96
C THR A 580 -5.75 2.28 -8.96
N GLU A 581 -5.36 2.90 -7.85
CA GLU A 581 -3.96 3.05 -7.45
C GLU A 581 -3.36 1.68 -7.02
N TYR A 582 -2.12 1.64 -6.53
CA TYR A 582 -1.49 0.37 -6.14
C TYR A 582 -1.84 -0.08 -4.72
N LEU A 583 -1.91 -1.39 -4.53
CA LEU A 583 -1.72 -2.01 -3.23
C LEU A 583 -0.23 -2.34 -3.06
N ASN A 584 0.41 -1.70 -2.09
CA ASN A 584 1.75 -2.01 -1.59
C ASN A 584 1.66 -3.10 -0.49
N TYR A 585 2.80 -3.61 -0.02
CA TYR A 585 2.87 -4.66 1.00
C TYR A 585 3.78 -4.22 2.14
N GLU A 586 3.22 -4.11 3.35
CA GLU A 586 3.85 -3.49 4.52
C GLU A 586 4.41 -2.09 4.19
N ASP A 587 5.72 -1.89 4.29
CA ASP A 587 6.45 -0.67 3.98
C ASP A 587 7.05 -0.64 2.56
N THR A 588 6.73 -1.64 1.72
CA THR A 588 7.45 -1.91 0.48
C THR A 588 6.56 -2.43 -0.66
N LYS A 589 7.16 -2.83 -1.78
CA LYS A 589 6.44 -3.38 -2.95
C LYS A 589 6.60 -4.89 -3.03
N PHE A 590 5.50 -5.57 -3.39
CA PHE A 590 5.48 -6.99 -3.75
C PHE A 590 6.64 -7.34 -4.71
N SER A 591 7.38 -8.41 -4.41
CA SER A 591 8.59 -8.74 -5.16
C SER A 591 8.88 -10.25 -5.12
N LYS A 592 8.51 -10.93 -6.20
CA LYS A 592 8.70 -12.38 -6.39
C LYS A 592 10.17 -12.81 -6.29
N SER A 593 11.10 -12.00 -6.81
CA SER A 593 12.55 -12.28 -6.76
C SER A 593 13.15 -12.15 -5.36
N ARG A 594 12.61 -11.25 -4.52
CA ARG A 594 13.01 -11.07 -3.11
C ARG A 594 12.22 -11.93 -2.13
N GLY A 595 11.14 -12.59 -2.57
CA GLY A 595 10.22 -13.36 -1.72
C GLY A 595 9.34 -12.48 -0.83
N ILE A 596 9.06 -11.23 -1.24
CA ILE A 596 8.32 -10.24 -0.45
C ILE A 596 6.87 -10.18 -0.93
N GLY A 597 5.94 -10.29 0.02
CA GLY A 597 4.51 -10.19 -0.22
C GLY A 597 3.83 -11.52 -0.51
N VAL A 598 2.52 -11.56 -0.25
CA VAL A 598 1.66 -12.73 -0.46
C VAL A 598 1.25 -12.83 -1.93
N PHE A 599 1.51 -13.99 -2.55
CA PHE A 599 0.97 -14.34 -3.86
C PHE A 599 -0.33 -15.15 -3.73
N GLY A 600 -1.12 -15.22 -4.80
CA GLY A 600 -2.44 -15.86 -4.78
C GLY A 600 -2.40 -17.37 -4.48
N THR A 601 -1.28 -18.03 -4.78
CA THR A 601 -0.95 -19.38 -4.31
C THR A 601 -0.86 -19.45 -2.80
N ASP A 602 -0.14 -18.50 -2.21
CA ASP A 602 0.32 -18.53 -0.83
C ASP A 602 -0.79 -18.18 0.16
N ALA A 603 -1.77 -17.36 -0.28
CA ALA A 603 -2.93 -16.98 0.51
C ALA A 603 -3.70 -18.22 1.03
N LYS A 604 -3.82 -19.26 0.19
CA LYS A 604 -4.45 -20.55 0.55
C LYS A 604 -3.66 -21.33 1.62
N GLU A 605 -2.34 -21.20 1.66
CA GLU A 605 -1.48 -21.89 2.64
C GLU A 605 -1.56 -21.27 4.05
N THR A 606 -2.12 -20.07 4.20
CA THR A 606 -2.10 -19.34 5.48
C THR A 606 -3.07 -19.90 6.53
N GLY A 607 -4.08 -20.65 6.10
CA GLY A 607 -5.23 -21.06 6.91
C GLY A 607 -6.32 -19.99 7.06
N ILE A 608 -6.10 -18.76 6.59
CA ILE A 608 -7.10 -17.68 6.61
C ILE A 608 -8.09 -17.89 5.46
N LEU A 609 -9.39 -17.86 5.78
CA LEU A 609 -10.48 -18.10 4.83
C LEU A 609 -10.46 -17.07 3.67
N PRO A 610 -10.80 -17.47 2.43
CA PRO A 610 -10.74 -16.58 1.26
C PRO A 610 -11.62 -15.33 1.43
N ASP A 611 -12.75 -15.44 2.13
CA ASP A 611 -13.64 -14.31 2.39
C ASP A 611 -13.03 -13.24 3.32
N VAL A 612 -12.18 -13.64 4.27
CA VAL A 612 -11.45 -12.68 5.14
C VAL A 612 -10.42 -11.90 4.32
N TRP A 613 -9.75 -12.56 3.36
CA TRP A 613 -8.91 -11.87 2.38
C TRP A 613 -9.72 -10.91 1.50
N ARG A 614 -10.88 -11.33 0.98
CA ARG A 614 -11.75 -10.49 0.15
C ARG A 614 -12.24 -9.26 0.91
N PHE A 615 -12.70 -9.44 2.15
CA PHE A 615 -13.10 -8.37 3.06
C PHE A 615 -11.97 -7.36 3.26
N TYR A 616 -10.80 -7.82 3.70
CA TYR A 616 -9.71 -6.91 4.04
C TYR A 616 -9.20 -6.16 2.82
N LEU A 617 -9.01 -6.84 1.67
CA LEU A 617 -8.58 -6.20 0.43
C LEU A 617 -9.61 -5.18 -0.09
N ALA A 618 -10.92 -5.40 0.09
CA ALA A 618 -11.95 -4.41 -0.21
C ALA A 618 -11.93 -3.23 0.77
N TYR A 619 -11.68 -3.49 2.05
CA TYR A 619 -11.56 -2.46 3.11
C TYR A 619 -10.34 -1.53 2.87
N VAL A 620 -9.19 -2.08 2.47
CA VAL A 620 -7.98 -1.30 2.10
C VAL A 620 -7.85 -1.05 0.58
N ARG A 621 -8.96 -1.05 -0.17
CA ARG A 621 -8.93 -0.85 -1.63
C ARG A 621 -8.31 0.51 -2.00
N PRO A 622 -7.30 0.55 -2.90
CA PRO A 622 -6.61 1.78 -3.29
C PRO A 622 -7.40 2.58 -4.35
N GLU A 623 -8.53 3.18 -3.93
CA GLU A 623 -9.46 3.86 -4.84
C GLU A 623 -9.05 5.28 -5.26
N SER A 624 -8.28 5.96 -4.41
CA SER A 624 -7.94 7.39 -4.54
C SER A 624 -6.46 7.70 -4.29
N GLN A 625 -5.75 6.79 -3.65
CA GLN A 625 -4.32 6.84 -3.33
C GLN A 625 -3.82 5.40 -3.17
N ASP A 626 -2.50 5.20 -3.34
CA ASP A 626 -1.85 3.94 -2.99
C ASP A 626 -2.23 3.53 -1.54
N SER A 627 -2.42 2.24 -1.29
CA SER A 627 -2.77 1.68 0.02
C SER A 627 -1.83 0.50 0.35
N ASN A 628 -1.68 0.17 1.63
CA ASN A 628 -0.74 -0.87 2.06
C ASN A 628 -1.50 -2.06 2.65
N PHE A 629 -1.17 -3.28 2.23
CA PHE A 629 -1.54 -4.48 2.98
C PHE A 629 -0.64 -4.57 4.23
N ASN A 630 -1.22 -4.71 5.42
CA ASN A 630 -0.47 -4.92 6.66
C ASN A 630 -1.06 -6.07 7.48
N TRP A 631 -0.18 -6.92 8.03
CA TRP A 631 -0.59 -8.11 8.77
C TRP A 631 -1.29 -7.83 10.11
N VAL A 632 -0.92 -6.75 10.79
CA VAL A 632 -1.52 -6.35 12.08
C VAL A 632 -2.92 -5.78 11.82
N ASP A 633 -3.07 -4.85 10.88
CA ASP A 633 -4.36 -4.27 10.51
C ASP A 633 -5.34 -5.33 9.93
N LEU A 634 -4.86 -6.32 9.16
CA LEU A 634 -5.67 -7.49 8.78
C LEU A 634 -6.25 -8.22 10.00
N ALA A 635 -5.43 -8.48 11.03
CA ALA A 635 -5.88 -9.14 12.24
C ALA A 635 -6.80 -8.23 13.07
N THR A 636 -6.46 -6.95 13.21
CA THR A 636 -7.28 -5.94 13.90
C THR A 636 -8.65 -5.82 13.26
N LYS A 637 -8.78 -5.71 11.93
CA LYS A 637 -10.08 -5.61 11.25
C LYS A 637 -10.86 -6.92 11.19
N ASN A 638 -10.19 -8.07 11.15
CA ASN A 638 -10.85 -9.36 11.40
C ASN A 638 -11.43 -9.40 12.82
N ASN A 639 -10.68 -8.94 13.82
CA ASN A 639 -11.07 -9.05 15.21
C ASN A 639 -12.11 -7.96 15.62
N SER A 640 -12.04 -6.74 15.08
CA SER A 640 -13.01 -5.66 15.36
C SER A 640 -14.26 -5.76 14.49
N GLU A 641 -14.12 -5.74 13.16
CA GLU A 641 -15.24 -5.58 12.24
C GLU A 641 -15.94 -6.92 11.95
N LEU A 642 -15.18 -7.97 11.66
CA LEU A 642 -15.77 -9.29 11.38
C LEU A 642 -16.21 -9.98 12.67
N LEU A 643 -15.32 -10.20 13.65
CA LEU A 643 -15.65 -10.96 14.85
C LEU A 643 -16.54 -10.17 15.83
N ASN A 644 -16.08 -9.01 16.31
CA ASN A 644 -16.74 -8.29 17.41
C ASN A 644 -17.96 -7.45 16.98
N ASN A 645 -18.06 -7.03 15.73
CA ASN A 645 -19.23 -6.33 15.18
C ASN A 645 -20.16 -7.31 14.41
N LEU A 646 -19.79 -7.70 13.18
CA LEU A 646 -20.66 -8.42 12.25
C LEU A 646 -21.06 -9.82 12.74
N GLY A 647 -20.08 -10.65 13.05
CA GLY A 647 -20.26 -12.00 13.57
C GLY A 647 -20.96 -12.01 14.92
N ASN A 648 -20.64 -11.07 15.80
CA ASN A 648 -21.32 -10.90 17.09
C ASN A 648 -22.81 -10.60 16.92
N PHE A 649 -23.18 -9.65 16.04
CA PHE A 649 -24.59 -9.31 15.80
C PHE A 649 -25.38 -10.52 15.27
N ILE A 650 -24.86 -11.16 14.21
CA ILE A 650 -25.50 -12.30 13.55
C ILE A 650 -25.66 -13.47 14.54
N ASN A 651 -24.59 -13.82 15.24
CA ASN A 651 -24.59 -14.91 16.22
C ASN A 651 -25.53 -14.61 17.40
N ARG A 652 -25.51 -13.39 17.97
CA ARG A 652 -26.42 -13.00 19.07
C ARG A 652 -27.89 -13.10 18.65
N ALA A 653 -28.26 -12.58 17.47
CA ALA A 653 -29.64 -12.62 16.99
C ALA A 653 -30.15 -14.06 16.80
N LEU A 654 -29.39 -14.89 16.08
CA LEU A 654 -29.81 -16.26 15.74
C LEU A 654 -29.78 -17.21 16.95
N MET A 655 -28.75 -17.12 17.82
CA MET A 655 -28.72 -17.86 19.08
C MET A 655 -29.87 -17.49 20.03
N PHE A 656 -30.40 -16.26 19.94
CA PHE A 656 -31.54 -15.86 20.75
C PHE A 656 -32.84 -16.52 20.25
N VAL A 657 -33.05 -16.57 18.94
CA VAL A 657 -34.20 -17.27 18.31
C VAL A 657 -34.16 -18.77 18.58
N GLU A 658 -33.00 -19.42 18.44
CA GLU A 658 -32.82 -20.84 18.78
C GLU A 658 -33.25 -21.11 20.24
N ARG A 659 -32.70 -20.35 21.19
CA ARG A 659 -32.85 -20.62 22.63
C ARG A 659 -34.19 -20.22 23.25
N ASN A 660 -34.81 -19.13 22.77
CA ASN A 660 -35.99 -18.54 23.43
C ASN A 660 -37.28 -18.65 22.61
N PHE A 661 -37.17 -18.83 21.29
CA PHE A 661 -38.31 -18.85 20.37
C PHE A 661 -38.38 -20.15 19.54
N ALA A 662 -37.76 -21.23 20.04
CA ALA A 662 -37.77 -22.57 19.44
C ALA A 662 -37.37 -22.59 17.95
N SER A 663 -36.32 -21.84 17.62
CA SER A 663 -35.82 -21.62 16.25
C SER A 663 -36.82 -21.00 15.27
N LYS A 664 -37.86 -20.31 15.76
CA LYS A 664 -38.82 -19.58 14.93
C LYS A 664 -38.75 -18.08 15.14
N VAL A 665 -38.76 -17.32 14.05
CA VAL A 665 -38.82 -15.85 14.08
C VAL A 665 -40.13 -15.45 14.80
N PRO A 666 -40.06 -14.67 15.90
CA PRO A 666 -41.25 -14.28 16.66
C PRO A 666 -42.14 -13.30 15.89
N PRO A 667 -43.40 -13.10 16.32
CA PRO A 667 -44.20 -11.95 15.92
C PRO A 667 -43.46 -10.62 16.15
N MET A 668 -43.73 -9.65 15.28
CA MET A 668 -43.12 -8.32 15.33
C MET A 668 -44.21 -7.26 15.32
N GLU A 669 -44.26 -6.48 16.39
CA GLU A 669 -45.14 -5.32 16.58
C GLU A 669 -44.23 -4.09 16.82
N PRO A 670 -43.72 -3.42 15.75
CA PRO A 670 -42.72 -2.37 15.89
C PRO A 670 -43.28 -1.10 16.54
N GLN A 671 -42.51 -0.55 17.47
CA GLN A 671 -42.73 0.75 18.10
C GLN A 671 -41.72 1.80 17.57
N GLU A 672 -41.78 3.04 18.06
CA GLU A 672 -40.99 4.18 17.56
C GLU A 672 -39.46 3.96 17.60
N ASP A 673 -38.97 3.35 18.68
CA ASP A 673 -37.58 2.92 18.87
C ASP A 673 -37.15 1.79 17.91
N ASP A 674 -38.08 0.90 17.56
CA ASP A 674 -37.89 -0.17 16.58
C ASP A 674 -37.87 0.38 15.14
N LEU A 675 -38.74 1.34 14.84
CA LEU A 675 -38.76 2.06 13.57
C LEU A 675 -37.51 2.93 13.39
N THR A 676 -36.96 3.48 14.48
CA THR A 676 -35.73 4.28 14.47
C THR A 676 -34.53 3.48 13.98
N VAL A 677 -34.28 2.26 14.51
CA VAL A 677 -33.17 1.41 14.02
C VAL A 677 -33.38 0.97 12.56
N LEU A 678 -34.62 0.73 12.14
CA LEU A 678 -34.95 0.39 10.76
C LEU A 678 -34.70 1.57 9.81
N ALA A 679 -34.97 2.81 10.24
CA ALA A 679 -34.73 4.02 9.45
C ALA A 679 -33.24 4.39 9.36
N LEU A 680 -32.47 4.28 10.45
CA LEU A 680 -31.01 4.38 10.38
C LEU A 680 -30.43 3.32 9.42
N SER A 681 -30.93 2.09 9.49
CA SER A 681 -30.54 1.03 8.55
C SER A 681 -30.95 1.33 7.09
N GLN A 682 -32.06 2.05 6.87
CA GLN A 682 -32.48 2.52 5.54
C GLN A 682 -31.55 3.60 4.99
N ARG A 683 -31.08 4.55 5.82
CA ARG A 683 -30.08 5.55 5.42
C ARG A 683 -28.79 4.87 4.93
N GLU A 684 -28.33 3.87 5.67
CA GLU A 684 -27.16 3.06 5.32
C GLU A 684 -27.38 2.20 4.05
N LEU A 685 -28.53 1.54 3.90
CA LEU A 685 -28.89 0.77 2.69
C LEU A 685 -28.91 1.67 1.44
N SER A 686 -29.51 2.85 1.55
CA SER A 686 -29.59 3.82 0.45
C SER A 686 -28.19 4.29 0.03
N SER A 687 -27.32 4.51 1.01
CA SER A 687 -25.93 4.93 0.81
C SER A 687 -25.05 3.81 0.22
N TYR A 688 -25.23 2.57 0.67
CA TYR A 688 -24.64 1.36 0.07
C TYR A 688 -24.99 1.24 -1.42
N VAL A 689 -26.27 1.39 -1.78
CA VAL A 689 -26.74 1.34 -3.17
C VAL A 689 -26.12 2.48 -3.99
N ALA A 690 -26.19 3.72 -3.50
CA ALA A 690 -25.63 4.88 -4.18
C ALA A 690 -24.11 4.78 -4.40
N ALA A 691 -23.38 4.18 -3.44
CA ALA A 691 -21.95 3.91 -3.56
C ALA A 691 -21.64 2.83 -4.61
N LEU A 692 -22.41 1.73 -4.66
CA LEU A 692 -22.16 0.66 -5.63
C LEU A 692 -22.63 0.98 -7.06
N GLU A 693 -23.69 1.76 -7.26
CA GLU A 693 -24.02 2.31 -8.59
C GLU A 693 -22.86 3.17 -9.16
N GLN A 694 -22.07 3.79 -8.29
CA GLN A 694 -20.85 4.55 -8.62
C GLN A 694 -19.56 3.72 -8.52
N ALA A 695 -19.67 2.41 -8.25
CA ALA A 695 -18.56 1.47 -8.03
C ALA A 695 -17.50 1.92 -7.00
N LYS A 696 -17.94 2.64 -5.95
CA LYS A 696 -17.18 2.99 -4.74
C LYS A 696 -17.15 1.82 -3.74
N LEU A 697 -16.47 0.75 -4.14
CA LEU A 697 -16.53 -0.55 -3.47
C LEU A 697 -16.07 -0.52 -2.00
N ARG A 698 -15.11 0.34 -1.65
CA ARG A 698 -14.63 0.48 -0.26
C ARG A 698 -15.64 1.19 0.64
N ASP A 699 -16.37 2.14 0.09
CA ASP A 699 -17.31 2.98 0.83
C ASP A 699 -18.58 2.20 1.18
N ALA A 700 -19.13 1.48 0.19
CA ALA A 700 -20.26 0.58 0.39
C ALA A 700 -20.00 -0.48 1.48
N LEU A 701 -18.77 -1.00 1.61
CA LEU A 701 -18.43 -1.96 2.68
C LEU A 701 -18.62 -1.36 4.09
N ARG A 702 -18.43 -0.05 4.27
CA ARG A 702 -18.63 0.63 5.56
C ARG A 702 -20.09 0.63 5.97
N HIS A 703 -21.00 0.86 5.03
CA HIS A 703 -22.45 0.86 5.28
C HIS A 703 -22.97 -0.52 5.74
N ILE A 704 -22.37 -1.63 5.28
CA ILE A 704 -22.65 -2.97 5.82
C ILE A 704 -22.26 -3.05 7.31
N LEU A 705 -21.07 -2.57 7.66
CA LEU A 705 -20.56 -2.58 9.04
C LEU A 705 -21.35 -1.63 9.95
N ALA A 706 -21.87 -0.53 9.42
CA ALA A 706 -22.74 0.42 10.12
C ALA A 706 -24.13 -0.18 10.44
N ILE A 707 -24.80 -0.85 9.48
CA ILE A 707 -26.05 -1.58 9.75
C ILE A 707 -25.86 -2.60 10.88
N SER A 708 -24.73 -3.33 10.87
CA SER A 708 -24.37 -4.25 11.95
C SER A 708 -24.07 -3.55 13.29
N LYS A 709 -23.45 -2.35 13.26
CA LYS A 709 -23.21 -1.52 14.44
C LYS A 709 -24.53 -1.06 15.07
N HIS A 710 -25.45 -0.53 14.25
CA HIS A 710 -26.79 -0.13 14.69
C HIS A 710 -27.57 -1.34 15.25
N GLY A 711 -27.50 -2.50 14.59
CA GLY A 711 -28.09 -3.75 15.09
C GLY A 711 -27.53 -4.18 16.45
N ASN A 712 -26.20 -4.12 16.64
CA ASN A 712 -25.56 -4.36 17.94
C ASN A 712 -26.01 -3.35 19.00
N GLN A 713 -26.07 -2.05 18.68
CA GLN A 713 -26.47 -0.97 19.59
C GLN A 713 -27.94 -1.10 20.03
N TYR A 714 -28.85 -1.33 19.07
CA TYR A 714 -30.27 -1.55 19.31
C TYR A 714 -30.52 -2.81 20.15
N MET A 715 -29.89 -3.94 19.81
CA MET A 715 -29.96 -5.14 20.64
C MET A 715 -29.38 -4.89 22.04
N GLN A 716 -28.44 -3.95 22.18
CA GLN A 716 -27.83 -3.62 23.47
C GLN A 716 -28.71 -2.70 24.34
N SER A 717 -29.34 -1.67 23.77
CA SER A 717 -30.24 -0.77 24.50
C SER A 717 -31.60 -1.40 24.82
N GLN A 718 -32.05 -2.35 24.00
CA GLN A 718 -33.33 -3.04 24.20
C GLN A 718 -33.29 -4.17 25.22
N GLU A 719 -32.10 -4.66 25.61
CA GLU A 719 -31.91 -5.74 26.59
C GLU A 719 -32.89 -6.95 26.49
N PRO A 720 -33.04 -7.58 25.30
CA PRO A 720 -34.01 -8.68 25.13
C PRO A 720 -33.76 -9.86 26.09
N TRP A 721 -32.53 -10.10 26.55
CA TRP A 721 -32.20 -11.14 27.55
C TRP A 721 -32.68 -10.84 28.99
N VAL A 722 -33.06 -9.58 29.26
CA VAL A 722 -33.80 -9.18 30.46
C VAL A 722 -35.30 -9.30 30.17
N LYS A 723 -35.78 -8.62 29.11
CA LYS A 723 -37.20 -8.54 28.77
C LYS A 723 -37.87 -9.90 28.55
N VAL A 724 -37.18 -10.90 27.97
CA VAL A 724 -37.71 -12.27 27.80
C VAL A 724 -38.05 -12.98 29.13
N LYS A 725 -37.59 -12.45 30.27
CA LYS A 725 -37.86 -12.96 31.64
C LYS A 725 -38.87 -12.09 32.41
N GLY A 726 -39.35 -11.00 31.81
CA GLY A 726 -40.24 -10.02 32.44
C GLY A 726 -41.72 -10.37 32.31
N THR A 727 -42.54 -9.33 32.18
CA THR A 727 -43.98 -9.42 31.90
C THR A 727 -44.26 -10.03 30.52
N ASP A 728 -45.52 -10.32 30.21
CA ASP A 728 -45.87 -10.82 28.87
C ASP A 728 -45.71 -9.75 27.78
N ASP A 729 -45.81 -8.46 28.12
CA ASP A 729 -45.51 -7.37 27.19
C ASP A 729 -44.00 -7.17 27.00
N ASP A 730 -43.18 -7.37 28.04
CA ASP A 730 -41.71 -7.45 27.89
C ASP A 730 -41.32 -8.60 26.94
N LYS A 731 -41.97 -9.76 27.05
CA LYS A 731 -41.75 -10.90 26.14
C LYS A 731 -42.14 -10.59 24.70
N LYS A 732 -43.26 -9.87 24.48
CA LYS A 732 -43.63 -9.36 23.13
C LYS A 732 -42.55 -8.44 22.58
N LYS A 733 -42.10 -7.45 23.36
CA LYS A 733 -41.05 -6.50 22.94
C LYS A 733 -39.73 -7.24 22.65
N ALA A 734 -39.33 -8.20 23.48
CA ALA A 734 -38.19 -9.07 23.22
C ALA A 734 -38.37 -9.89 21.92
N GLY A 735 -39.61 -10.29 21.60
CA GLY A 735 -39.99 -10.85 20.30
C GLY A 735 -39.72 -9.89 19.16
N THR A 736 -40.39 -8.72 19.13
CA THR A 736 -40.22 -7.67 18.11
C THR A 736 -38.76 -7.35 17.85
N VAL A 737 -37.99 -7.06 18.91
CA VAL A 737 -36.57 -6.72 18.84
C VAL A 737 -35.76 -7.80 18.12
N ILE A 738 -35.97 -9.06 18.49
CA ILE A 738 -35.21 -10.20 17.95
C ILE A 738 -35.66 -10.54 16.52
N GLY A 739 -36.95 -10.41 16.19
CA GLY A 739 -37.46 -10.57 14.82
C GLY A 739 -36.89 -9.51 13.86
N ILE A 740 -36.80 -8.25 14.32
CA ILE A 740 -36.16 -7.15 13.58
C ILE A 740 -34.67 -7.42 13.39
N CYS A 741 -33.96 -7.83 14.45
CA CYS A 741 -32.55 -8.21 14.34
C CYS A 741 -32.34 -9.33 13.31
N CYS A 742 -33.19 -10.36 13.26
CA CYS A 742 -33.08 -11.45 12.28
C CYS A 742 -33.35 -10.98 10.85
N ASN A 743 -34.26 -10.02 10.65
CA ASN A 743 -34.49 -9.40 9.35
C ASN A 743 -33.33 -8.51 8.89
N LEU A 744 -32.70 -7.75 9.80
CA LEU A 744 -31.47 -7.01 9.52
C LEU A 744 -30.30 -7.96 9.20
N VAL A 745 -30.19 -9.10 9.87
CA VAL A 745 -29.23 -10.17 9.53
C VAL A 745 -29.51 -10.76 8.13
N ALA A 746 -30.78 -10.95 7.76
CA ALA A 746 -31.15 -11.40 6.41
C ALA A 746 -30.78 -10.38 5.33
N LEU A 747 -30.98 -9.08 5.59
CA LEU A 747 -30.52 -8.00 4.71
C LEU A 747 -29.00 -7.98 4.59
N LEU A 748 -28.28 -7.99 5.72
CA LEU A 748 -26.81 -8.08 5.76
C LEU A 748 -26.29 -9.27 4.97
N SER A 749 -26.97 -10.43 5.00
CA SER A 749 -26.58 -11.61 4.22
C SER A 749 -26.53 -11.34 2.71
N ALA A 750 -27.42 -10.48 2.19
CA ALA A 750 -27.46 -10.09 0.79
C ALA A 750 -26.45 -8.96 0.48
N LEU A 751 -26.36 -7.93 1.33
CA LEU A 751 -25.38 -6.84 1.17
C LEU A 751 -23.93 -7.31 1.27
N LEU A 752 -23.68 -8.37 2.04
CA LEU A 752 -22.35 -8.96 2.22
C LEU A 752 -21.93 -9.87 1.05
N ALA A 753 -22.88 -10.44 0.29
CA ALA A 753 -22.60 -11.42 -0.75
C ALA A 753 -21.63 -10.98 -1.86
N PRO A 754 -21.59 -9.70 -2.28
CA PRO A 754 -20.53 -9.18 -3.16
C PRO A 754 -19.12 -9.31 -2.58
N TYR A 755 -18.98 -9.12 -1.26
CA TYR A 755 -17.70 -9.05 -0.56
C TYR A 755 -17.27 -10.43 -0.04
N MET A 756 -18.17 -11.16 0.62
CA MET A 756 -17.89 -12.42 1.31
C MET A 756 -18.95 -13.47 0.91
N PRO A 757 -18.84 -14.07 -0.29
CA PRO A 757 -19.87 -14.95 -0.85
C PRO A 757 -19.97 -16.32 -0.17
N ASN A 758 -18.95 -16.78 0.55
CA ASN A 758 -19.02 -18.02 1.31
C ASN A 758 -19.68 -17.76 2.67
N THR A 759 -19.29 -16.67 3.33
CA THR A 759 -19.90 -16.19 4.58
C THR A 759 -21.38 -15.85 4.39
N SER A 760 -21.74 -15.16 3.29
CA SER A 760 -23.14 -14.88 2.94
C SER A 760 -23.98 -16.17 2.84
N ARG A 761 -23.49 -17.20 2.13
CA ARG A 761 -24.20 -18.47 1.99
C ARG A 761 -24.32 -19.24 3.32
N GLU A 762 -23.31 -19.15 4.17
CA GLU A 762 -23.38 -19.70 5.54
C GLU A 762 -24.43 -18.96 6.37
N VAL A 763 -24.41 -17.62 6.41
CA VAL A 763 -25.43 -16.81 7.11
C VAL A 763 -26.84 -17.15 6.61
N ARG A 764 -27.03 -17.29 5.29
CA ARG A 764 -28.32 -17.69 4.70
C ARG A 764 -28.74 -19.10 5.10
N SER A 765 -27.81 -20.05 5.16
CA SER A 765 -28.06 -21.39 5.70
C SER A 765 -28.48 -21.36 7.17
N GLN A 766 -27.83 -20.53 8.00
CA GLN A 766 -28.21 -20.34 9.41
C GLN A 766 -29.55 -19.62 9.58
N LEU A 767 -29.92 -18.74 8.66
CA LEU A 767 -31.25 -18.10 8.59
C LEU A 767 -32.37 -19.06 8.11
N GLY A 768 -32.06 -20.27 7.66
CA GLY A 768 -33.04 -21.17 7.04
C GLY A 768 -33.48 -20.71 5.63
N LEU A 769 -32.67 -19.90 4.96
CA LEU A 769 -32.87 -19.45 3.59
C LEU A 769 -32.10 -20.34 2.60
N ASP A 770 -32.50 -20.30 1.33
CA ASP A 770 -31.72 -20.94 0.27
C ASP A 770 -30.31 -20.34 0.16
N LYS A 771 -29.33 -21.25 0.04
CA LYS A 771 -27.88 -21.03 -0.07
C LYS A 771 -27.39 -20.95 -1.52
N SER A 772 -28.26 -21.25 -2.49
CA SER A 772 -27.97 -21.14 -3.94
C SER A 772 -28.07 -19.67 -4.35
N SER A 773 -29.16 -19.03 -3.95
CA SER A 773 -29.38 -17.58 -4.01
C SER A 773 -28.54 -16.85 -2.98
N TYR A 774 -28.02 -15.68 -3.36
CA TYR A 774 -27.40 -14.72 -2.46
C TYR A 774 -28.39 -13.72 -1.84
N GLY A 775 -29.66 -13.74 -2.26
CA GLY A 775 -30.67 -12.74 -1.90
C GLY A 775 -30.61 -11.48 -2.76
N TYR A 776 -31.78 -10.89 -3.01
CA TYR A 776 -31.94 -9.61 -3.70
C TYR A 776 -31.47 -8.46 -2.80
N ILE A 777 -30.92 -7.41 -3.41
CA ILE A 777 -30.55 -6.16 -2.73
C ILE A 777 -31.68 -5.15 -3.01
N PRO A 778 -32.54 -4.85 -2.02
CA PRO A 778 -33.66 -3.94 -2.22
C PRO A 778 -33.24 -2.48 -2.08
N ASP A 779 -34.04 -1.59 -2.64
CA ASP A 779 -33.92 -0.14 -2.44
C ASP A 779 -34.54 0.31 -1.10
N THR A 780 -35.45 -0.49 -0.53
CA THR A 780 -36.08 -0.24 0.77
C THR A 780 -36.00 -1.44 1.72
N ILE A 781 -35.87 -1.15 3.01
CA ILE A 781 -35.95 -2.16 4.08
C ILE A 781 -37.39 -2.65 4.20
N THR A 782 -37.52 -3.98 4.32
CA THR A 782 -38.80 -4.68 4.35
C THR A 782 -38.65 -6.03 5.07
N THR A 783 -39.77 -6.68 5.39
CA THR A 783 -39.76 -7.99 6.04
C THR A 783 -39.29 -9.09 5.07
N ILE A 784 -38.11 -9.63 5.30
CA ILE A 784 -37.52 -10.76 4.55
C ILE A 784 -37.89 -12.10 5.21
N LEU A 785 -37.93 -12.12 6.55
CA LEU A 785 -38.29 -13.27 7.38
C LEU A 785 -39.59 -12.98 8.15
N PRO A 786 -40.74 -13.54 7.74
CA PRO A 786 -42.00 -13.35 8.43
C PRO A 786 -42.05 -14.10 9.76
N ALA A 787 -42.98 -13.70 10.63
CA ALA A 787 -43.25 -14.40 11.88
C ALA A 787 -43.59 -15.89 11.63
N GLY A 788 -43.03 -16.78 12.45
CA GLY A 788 -43.13 -18.23 12.30
C GLY A 788 -42.12 -18.87 11.34
N HIS A 789 -41.36 -18.08 10.56
CA HIS A 789 -40.25 -18.59 9.76
C HIS A 789 -39.25 -19.35 10.63
N THR A 790 -38.83 -20.54 10.19
CA THR A 790 -37.93 -21.41 10.97
C THR A 790 -36.49 -21.24 10.50
N ILE A 791 -35.60 -20.80 11.40
CA ILE A 791 -34.18 -20.62 11.10
C ILE A 791 -33.43 -21.97 11.10
N GLY A 792 -32.24 -21.97 10.50
CA GLY A 792 -31.29 -23.08 10.59
C GLY A 792 -30.59 -23.11 11.96
N LYS A 793 -29.53 -23.93 12.05
CA LYS A 793 -28.70 -23.99 13.26
C LYS A 793 -27.68 -22.84 13.25
N PRO A 794 -27.63 -21.95 14.27
CA PRO A 794 -26.62 -20.90 14.35
C PRO A 794 -25.22 -21.46 14.60
N SER A 795 -24.18 -20.78 14.11
CA SER A 795 -22.78 -21.07 14.46
C SER A 795 -21.84 -19.87 14.26
N PRO A 796 -20.72 -19.76 15.00
CA PRO A 796 -19.75 -18.67 14.85
C PRO A 796 -19.12 -18.61 13.44
N LEU A 797 -19.31 -17.48 12.76
CA LEU A 797 -18.86 -17.27 11.37
C LEU A 797 -17.36 -17.00 11.22
N PHE A 798 -16.72 -16.48 12.27
CA PHE A 798 -15.35 -15.99 12.24
C PHE A 798 -14.56 -16.47 13.45
N THR A 799 -13.26 -16.65 13.27
CA THR A 799 -12.29 -16.94 14.32
C THR A 799 -11.40 -15.72 14.54
N LYS A 800 -10.95 -15.51 15.78
CA LYS A 800 -9.90 -14.52 16.08
C LYS A 800 -8.62 -14.87 15.30
N ILE A 801 -7.92 -13.87 14.79
CA ILE A 801 -6.52 -13.99 14.36
C ILE A 801 -5.64 -13.52 15.52
N ASP A 802 -4.81 -14.41 16.04
CA ASP A 802 -3.89 -14.15 17.15
C ASP A 802 -2.52 -13.66 16.69
N ASP A 803 -1.91 -12.77 17.50
CA ASP A 803 -0.64 -12.07 17.22
C ASP A 803 0.52 -13.03 16.90
N GLN A 804 0.52 -14.23 17.48
CA GLN A 804 1.48 -15.29 17.15
C GLN A 804 1.38 -15.73 15.68
N LYS A 805 0.15 -15.84 15.13
CA LYS A 805 -0.10 -16.21 13.74
C LYS A 805 0.15 -15.04 12.80
N VAL A 806 -0.16 -13.81 13.23
CA VAL A 806 0.23 -12.57 12.55
C VAL A 806 1.73 -12.55 12.31
N GLU A 807 2.53 -12.73 13.37
CA GLU A 807 3.99 -12.64 13.30
C GLU A 807 4.63 -13.84 12.59
N GLU A 808 4.03 -15.04 12.65
CA GLU A 808 4.42 -16.21 11.84
C GLU A 808 4.29 -15.91 10.33
N LEU A 809 3.13 -15.42 9.89
CA LEU A 809 2.84 -15.16 8.48
C LEU A 809 3.60 -13.93 7.97
N ARG A 810 3.68 -12.87 8.78
CA ARG A 810 4.50 -11.68 8.49
C ARG A 810 5.96 -12.02 8.28
N LYS A 811 6.52 -12.92 9.12
CA LYS A 811 7.87 -13.48 8.91
C LYS A 811 7.96 -14.31 7.62
N LYS A 812 7.01 -15.21 7.34
CA LYS A 812 7.02 -16.08 6.15
C LYS A 812 7.07 -15.28 4.84
N TYR A 813 6.36 -14.15 4.76
CA TYR A 813 6.20 -13.35 3.54
C TYR A 813 6.94 -12.00 3.58
N GLY A 814 7.81 -11.78 4.57
CA GLY A 814 8.62 -10.56 4.72
C GLY A 814 9.84 -10.47 3.80
N GLY A 815 10.08 -11.45 2.93
CA GLY A 815 11.28 -11.56 2.11
C GLY A 815 12.19 -12.72 2.51
N LYS A 816 13.24 -12.95 1.71
CA LYS A 816 14.32 -13.88 2.04
C LYS A 816 15.07 -13.42 3.30
N GLN A 817 14.67 -13.94 4.45
CA GLN A 817 15.47 -13.89 5.67
C GLN A 817 16.79 -14.64 5.45
N GLU A 818 17.90 -14.14 6.00
CA GLU A 818 19.04 -15.01 6.30
C GLU A 818 18.54 -16.12 7.22
N CYS A 819 18.76 -17.39 6.85
CA CYS A 819 18.06 -18.53 7.46
C CYS A 819 18.15 -18.52 9.00
N PRO A 820 17.02 -18.39 9.72
CA PRO A 820 16.99 -18.65 11.15
C PRO A 820 17.54 -20.05 11.40
N ILE A 821 18.50 -20.17 12.32
CA ILE A 821 19.16 -21.44 12.62
C ILE A 821 18.09 -22.45 13.07
N GLN A 822 17.83 -23.46 12.26
CA GLN A 822 16.87 -24.51 12.59
C GLN A 822 17.27 -25.18 13.91
N LYS A 823 16.29 -25.36 14.80
CA LYS A 823 16.41 -26.25 15.96
C LYS A 823 16.47 -27.70 15.46
N VAL A 824 17.65 -28.16 15.05
CA VAL A 824 17.90 -29.59 14.80
C VAL A 824 17.74 -30.32 16.13
N SER A 825 16.63 -31.03 16.29
CA SER A 825 16.39 -31.92 17.42
C SER A 825 16.91 -33.31 17.08
N SER A 826 17.80 -33.82 17.93
CA SER A 826 18.17 -35.24 18.09
C SER A 826 18.42 -36.09 16.82
N GLY A 827 19.69 -36.42 16.58
CA GLY A 827 20.07 -37.71 15.98
C GLY A 827 21.04 -37.66 14.80
N THR A 828 22.17 -38.34 14.97
CA THR A 828 23.15 -38.71 13.92
C THR A 828 23.93 -37.55 13.29
N ILE A 829 25.27 -37.61 13.39
CA ILE A 829 26.18 -36.70 12.69
C ILE A 829 26.78 -37.46 11.51
N GLU A 830 26.53 -36.99 10.29
CA GLU A 830 27.25 -37.47 9.10
C GLU A 830 28.70 -36.97 9.10
N LYS A 831 29.64 -37.81 8.64
CA LYS A 831 31.06 -37.45 8.56
C LYS A 831 31.33 -36.62 7.31
N CYS A 832 31.41 -35.30 7.49
CA CYS A 832 31.97 -34.41 6.47
C CYS A 832 33.50 -34.47 6.52
N ASN A 833 34.15 -34.81 5.40
CA ASN A 833 35.56 -35.23 5.36
C ASN A 833 36.52 -34.21 4.70
N ASP A 834 36.05 -33.00 4.34
CA ASP A 834 36.91 -31.95 3.77
C ASP A 834 37.26 -30.84 4.80
N ALA A 835 38.44 -30.23 4.63
CA ALA A 835 38.96 -29.25 5.58
C ALA A 835 38.24 -27.90 5.52
N ALA A 836 37.76 -27.47 4.36
CA ALA A 836 37.14 -26.15 4.18
C ALA A 836 35.74 -26.09 4.84
N SER A 837 34.98 -27.17 4.74
CA SER A 837 33.72 -27.38 5.44
C SER A 837 33.90 -27.38 6.96
N LEU A 838 34.97 -28.02 7.46
CA LEU A 838 35.36 -27.99 8.87
C LEU A 838 35.77 -26.59 9.34
N GLU A 839 36.56 -25.83 8.57
CA GLU A 839 36.90 -24.45 8.89
C GLU A 839 35.67 -23.53 8.93
N ALA A 840 34.75 -23.66 7.98
CA ALA A 840 33.48 -22.94 7.99
C ALA A 840 32.60 -23.30 9.20
N ALA A 841 32.54 -24.58 9.57
CA ALA A 841 31.84 -25.04 10.78
C ALA A 841 32.48 -24.49 12.06
N ILE A 842 33.80 -24.47 12.17
CA ILE A 842 34.56 -23.89 13.29
C ILE A 842 34.30 -22.37 13.39
N ALA A 843 34.26 -21.65 12.27
CA ALA A 843 33.95 -20.22 12.25
C ALA A 843 32.52 -19.96 12.74
N LYS A 844 31.53 -20.69 12.21
CA LYS A 844 30.11 -20.57 12.57
C LYS A 844 29.86 -20.91 14.05
N GLN A 845 30.39 -22.03 14.52
CA GLN A 845 30.31 -22.44 15.93
C GLN A 845 31.08 -21.47 16.86
N GLY A 846 32.17 -20.88 16.37
CA GLY A 846 32.94 -19.86 17.08
C GLY A 846 32.17 -18.56 17.31
N LEU A 847 31.31 -18.16 16.37
CA LEU A 847 30.40 -17.03 16.52
C LEU A 847 29.28 -17.35 17.52
N LEU A 848 28.62 -18.51 17.38
CA LEU A 848 27.57 -18.96 18.31
C LEU A 848 28.06 -19.00 19.77
N VAL A 849 29.27 -19.53 20.00
CA VAL A 849 29.91 -19.56 21.32
C VAL A 849 30.19 -18.16 21.87
N ARG A 850 30.57 -17.19 21.04
CA ARG A 850 30.78 -15.79 21.46
C ARG A 850 29.47 -15.11 21.83
N GLU A 851 28.42 -15.31 21.04
CA GLU A 851 27.13 -14.68 21.26
C GLU A 851 26.41 -15.25 22.51
N LEU A 852 26.39 -16.57 22.69
CA LEU A 852 25.83 -17.19 23.89
C LEU A 852 26.61 -16.77 25.16
N LYS A 853 27.94 -16.60 25.08
CA LYS A 853 28.75 -16.06 26.19
C LYS A 853 28.45 -14.60 26.54
N ALA A 854 27.88 -13.83 25.62
CA ALA A 854 27.51 -12.43 25.83
C ALA A 854 26.06 -12.26 26.32
N LYS A 855 25.22 -13.31 26.24
CA LYS A 855 23.77 -13.22 26.45
C LYS A 855 23.19 -14.25 27.44
N GLN A 856 23.90 -15.32 27.78
CA GLN A 856 23.35 -16.44 28.56
C GLN A 856 24.38 -17.06 29.52
N ASP A 857 23.85 -17.83 30.47
CA ASP A 857 24.62 -18.45 31.54
C ASP A 857 25.55 -19.59 31.11
N LYS A 858 26.53 -19.85 31.97
CA LYS A 858 27.62 -20.82 31.74
C LYS A 858 27.14 -22.24 31.44
N SER A 859 26.01 -22.66 32.02
CA SER A 859 25.37 -23.94 31.75
C SER A 859 24.98 -24.13 30.26
N VAL A 860 24.61 -23.05 29.56
CA VAL A 860 24.09 -23.12 28.19
C VAL A 860 25.21 -23.02 27.14
N TRP A 861 26.20 -22.14 27.35
CA TRP A 861 27.30 -21.99 26.37
C TRP A 861 28.42 -23.02 26.53
N GLN A 862 28.61 -23.63 27.71
CA GLN A 862 29.74 -24.53 27.93
C GLN A 862 29.70 -25.84 27.10
N PRO A 863 28.53 -26.47 26.83
CA PRO A 863 28.44 -27.55 25.84
C PRO A 863 28.85 -27.11 24.43
N GLN A 864 28.45 -25.90 24.01
CA GLN A 864 28.77 -25.36 22.68
C GLN A 864 30.27 -25.08 22.50
N VAL A 865 30.98 -24.74 23.60
CA VAL A 865 32.45 -24.66 23.63
C VAL A 865 33.10 -26.04 23.40
N GLN A 866 32.54 -27.12 23.95
CA GLN A 866 33.10 -28.47 23.74
C GLN A 866 32.94 -28.92 22.27
N ILE A 867 31.80 -28.63 21.64
CA ILE A 867 31.60 -28.86 20.20
C ILE A 867 32.62 -28.07 19.36
N LEU A 868 32.87 -26.80 19.70
CA LEU A 868 33.89 -25.99 19.02
C LEU A 868 35.31 -26.57 19.17
N LEU A 869 35.64 -27.15 20.33
CA LEU A 869 36.92 -27.81 20.57
C LEU A 869 37.02 -29.15 19.82
N GLN A 870 35.94 -29.93 19.73
CA GLN A 870 35.90 -31.16 18.94
C GLN A 870 36.08 -30.90 17.44
N LEU A 871 35.38 -29.92 16.87
CA LEU A 871 35.55 -29.53 15.46
C LEU A 871 36.98 -29.07 15.17
N LYS A 872 37.55 -28.23 16.04
CA LYS A 872 38.97 -27.83 15.94
C LYS A 872 39.93 -28.99 16.05
N LYS A 873 39.64 -29.99 16.89
CA LYS A 873 40.43 -31.20 16.98
C LYS A 873 40.32 -32.03 15.69
N GLN A 874 39.13 -32.19 15.13
CA GLN A 874 38.94 -32.92 13.86
C GLN A 874 39.72 -32.28 12.70
N LEU A 875 39.77 -30.95 12.61
CA LEU A 875 40.61 -30.25 11.63
C LEU A 875 42.11 -30.48 11.89
N ALA A 876 42.55 -30.49 13.16
CA ALA A 876 43.94 -30.80 13.52
C ALA A 876 44.32 -32.28 13.26
N ASP A 877 43.40 -33.21 13.53
CA ASP A 877 43.56 -34.64 13.28
C ASP A 877 43.58 -34.93 11.76
N LEU A 878 42.88 -34.14 10.93
CA LEU A 878 42.98 -34.21 9.45
C LEU A 878 44.29 -33.61 8.92
N THR A 879 44.63 -32.40 9.34
CA THR A 879 45.85 -31.69 8.88
C THR A 879 47.17 -32.28 9.40
N SER A 880 47.12 -33.18 10.39
CA SER A 880 48.28 -33.94 10.85
C SER A 880 48.46 -35.31 10.16
N ASN A 881 47.45 -35.81 9.45
CA ASN A 881 47.52 -37.07 8.69
C ASN A 881 47.99 -36.89 7.23
N THR A 882 48.02 -35.66 6.70
CA THR A 882 48.42 -35.37 5.31
C THR A 882 49.94 -35.26 5.09
N GLY A 883 50.78 -35.77 6.01
CA GLY A 883 52.23 -35.72 5.81
C GLY A 883 53.07 -36.59 6.76
N LYS A 884 53.36 -37.83 6.36
CA LYS A 884 54.61 -38.57 6.68
C LYS A 884 54.77 -39.92 5.96
N THR A 885 55.35 -39.87 4.76
CA THR A 885 56.45 -40.73 4.28
C THR A 885 57.04 -40.04 3.04
N SER A 886 58.34 -39.82 2.89
CA SER A 886 59.49 -40.20 3.71
C SER A 886 60.55 -39.10 3.70
N ASP A 887 61.34 -39.03 4.79
CA ASP A 887 62.75 -38.64 4.88
C ASP A 887 63.25 -37.38 4.13
N GLN A 888 63.94 -36.43 4.77
CA GLN A 888 64.63 -36.46 6.08
C GLN A 888 64.85 -35.00 6.59
N ALA A 889 65.27 -34.69 7.83
CA ALA A 889 65.76 -35.56 8.91
C ALA A 889 65.29 -35.12 10.32
N LYS A 890 66.14 -34.35 11.02
CA LYS A 890 66.14 -34.00 12.47
C LYS A 890 66.66 -32.54 12.58
N GLU A 891 66.54 -31.80 13.66
CA GLU A 891 66.57 -32.19 15.08
C GLU A 891 65.68 -31.29 15.99
N LYS A 892 65.77 -31.43 17.32
CA LYS A 892 64.68 -31.00 18.23
C LYS A 892 65.15 -30.58 19.64
N HIS A 893 64.63 -29.45 20.15
CA HIS A 893 64.68 -28.98 21.56
C HIS A 893 66.09 -28.60 22.13
N ASN A 894 66.26 -27.83 23.22
CA ASN A 894 65.26 -27.35 24.20
C ASN A 894 65.60 -26.00 24.93
N SER A 895 64.53 -25.28 25.31
CA SER A 895 64.29 -24.56 26.60
C SER A 895 65.18 -23.42 27.16
N THR A 896 64.47 -22.42 27.74
CA THR A 896 64.79 -21.56 28.92
C THR A 896 65.69 -20.30 28.73
N PRO A 897 65.59 -19.24 29.60
CA PRO A 897 65.10 -17.95 29.06
C PRO A 897 65.75 -16.62 29.56
N GLY A 898 65.49 -15.54 28.80
CA GLY A 898 65.19 -14.20 29.35
C GLY A 898 66.25 -13.09 29.23
N VAL A 899 65.86 -11.90 29.73
CA VAL A 899 66.68 -10.71 30.07
C VAL A 899 67.14 -9.76 28.94
N VAL A 900 66.27 -8.78 28.64
CA VAL A 900 66.48 -7.30 28.71
C VAL A 900 67.56 -6.59 27.83
N LEU A 901 67.10 -5.51 27.15
CA LEU A 901 67.85 -4.41 26.47
C LEU A 901 68.71 -4.82 25.24
N GLU A 902 69.12 -3.92 24.33
CA GLU A 902 69.03 -2.44 24.28
C GLU A 902 68.67 -1.91 22.87
N GLN A 903 68.76 -0.59 22.66
CA GLN A 903 68.45 0.11 21.41
C GLN A 903 69.64 0.18 20.46
N ASN A 904 69.39 0.05 19.15
CA ASN A 904 69.61 1.10 18.13
C ASN A 904 69.11 0.56 16.78
N GLY A 905 68.94 1.42 15.78
CA GLY A 905 68.35 1.01 14.49
C GLY A 905 69.10 1.56 13.30
N ASP A 906 68.65 1.18 12.10
CA ASP A 906 68.62 2.10 10.97
C ASP A 906 67.59 1.69 9.90
N GLY A 907 67.24 2.63 9.02
CA GLY A 907 66.65 2.42 7.68
C GLY A 907 65.42 1.51 7.51
N ILE A 908 64.21 2.08 7.55
CA ILE A 908 63.03 1.52 6.86
C ILE A 908 62.63 2.45 5.71
N ASN A 909 62.77 1.98 4.47
CA ASN A 909 62.40 2.70 3.24
C ASN A 909 61.50 1.82 2.36
N GLY A 910 60.26 1.61 2.79
CA GLY A 910 59.27 0.83 2.04
C GLY A 910 57.84 1.07 2.55
N ALA A 911 56.88 1.24 1.63
CA ALA A 911 55.47 1.46 2.00
C ALA A 911 54.87 0.24 2.75
N ALA A 912 55.23 -0.98 2.32
CA ALA A 912 54.77 -2.23 2.95
C ALA A 912 55.27 -2.39 4.41
N ASP A 913 56.51 -2.00 4.71
CA ASP A 913 57.03 -2.01 6.09
C ASP A 913 56.33 -0.98 6.97
N LEU A 914 56.03 0.21 6.40
CA LEU A 914 55.26 1.24 7.08
C LEU A 914 53.82 0.78 7.35
N GLU A 915 53.18 0.08 6.42
CA GLU A 915 51.88 -0.59 6.63
C GLU A 915 51.94 -1.65 7.73
N ALA A 916 52.95 -2.52 7.73
CA ALA A 916 53.15 -3.52 8.78
C ALA A 916 53.38 -2.88 10.16
N ALA A 917 54.10 -1.74 10.21
CA ALA A 917 54.31 -0.97 11.43
C ALA A 917 53.02 -0.27 11.89
N ILE A 918 52.24 0.32 10.98
CA ILE A 918 50.90 0.87 11.25
C ILE A 918 49.95 -0.21 11.80
N ALA A 919 50.00 -1.43 11.26
CA ALA A 919 49.19 -2.54 11.74
C ALA A 919 49.55 -2.93 13.18
N LYS A 920 50.85 -3.10 13.49
CA LYS A 920 51.36 -3.37 14.84
C LYS A 920 50.99 -2.25 15.83
N GLN A 921 51.26 -1.00 15.49
CA GLN A 921 50.92 0.16 16.32
C GLN A 921 49.40 0.29 16.50
N GLY A 922 48.61 -0.07 15.49
CA GLY A 922 47.15 -0.13 15.55
C GLY A 922 46.59 -1.25 16.43
N VAL A 923 47.36 -2.30 16.72
CA VAL A 923 47.04 -3.30 17.77
C VAL A 923 47.41 -2.74 19.14
N LEU A 924 48.63 -2.24 19.33
CA LEU A 924 49.10 -1.66 20.59
C LEU A 924 48.14 -0.57 21.12
N VAL A 925 47.70 0.34 20.25
CA VAL A 925 46.71 1.38 20.57
C VAL A 925 45.36 0.81 21.03
N ARG A 926 44.92 -0.33 20.50
CA ARG A 926 43.66 -0.99 20.93
C ARG A 926 43.84 -1.67 22.29
N GLU A 927 44.95 -2.34 22.51
CA GLU A 927 45.23 -2.99 23.80
C GLU A 927 45.41 -1.98 24.94
N MET A 928 46.15 -0.89 24.70
CA MET A 928 46.30 0.17 25.71
C MET A 928 44.99 0.91 25.97
N LYS A 929 44.12 1.11 24.96
CA LYS A 929 42.76 1.64 25.16
C LYS A 929 41.87 0.74 26.01
N ALA A 930 42.12 -0.57 26.03
CA ALA A 930 41.38 -1.53 26.85
C ALA A 930 41.94 -1.70 28.28
N LYS A 931 43.13 -1.16 28.57
CA LYS A 931 43.87 -1.43 29.82
C LYS A 931 44.38 -0.19 30.59
N ALA A 932 44.38 1.00 29.98
CA ALA A 932 45.00 2.20 30.57
C ALA A 932 44.18 3.49 30.36
N GLU A 933 44.43 4.51 31.19
CA GLU A 933 43.78 5.82 31.06
C GLU A 933 44.21 6.59 29.80
N LYS A 934 43.38 7.56 29.39
CA LYS A 934 43.57 8.35 28.16
C LYS A 934 44.89 9.10 28.10
N SER A 935 45.48 9.50 29.22
CA SER A 935 46.83 10.09 29.28
C SER A 935 47.92 9.17 28.73
N VAL A 936 47.77 7.86 28.90
CA VAL A 936 48.79 6.85 28.56
C VAL A 936 48.70 6.43 27.09
N TRP A 937 47.48 6.19 26.56
CA TRP A 937 47.32 5.72 25.18
C TRP A 937 47.21 6.83 24.13
N GLN A 938 46.88 8.08 24.51
CA GLN A 938 46.71 9.18 23.55
C GLN A 938 47.99 9.48 22.73
N PRO A 939 49.22 9.48 23.30
CA PRO A 939 50.45 9.64 22.50
C PRO A 939 50.65 8.52 21.47
N GLN A 940 50.26 7.29 21.80
CA GLN A 940 50.39 6.14 20.88
C GLN A 940 49.41 6.24 19.70
N VAL A 941 48.25 6.88 19.89
CA VAL A 941 47.32 7.24 18.80
C VAL A 941 47.93 8.32 17.91
N GLU A 942 48.61 9.31 18.48
CA GLU A 942 49.23 10.40 17.72
C GLU A 942 50.43 9.89 16.89
N ILE A 943 51.21 8.93 17.40
CA ILE A 943 52.21 8.17 16.62
C ILE A 943 51.54 7.41 15.47
N LEU A 944 50.47 6.65 15.73
CA LEU A 944 49.75 5.89 14.70
C LEU A 944 49.22 6.79 13.57
N LEU A 945 48.72 7.97 13.91
CA LEU A 945 48.24 8.96 12.92
C LEU A 945 49.40 9.55 12.11
N LYS A 946 50.55 9.83 12.73
CA LYS A 946 51.75 10.30 12.02
C LYS A 946 52.25 9.26 11.00
N MET A 947 52.34 7.99 11.40
CA MET A 947 52.75 6.90 10.49
C MET A 947 51.76 6.73 9.33
N LYS A 948 50.45 6.77 9.61
CA LYS A 948 49.42 6.75 8.56
C LYS A 948 49.52 7.95 7.61
N LYS A 949 49.84 9.14 8.10
CA LYS A 949 50.08 10.29 7.24
C LYS A 949 51.31 10.07 6.35
N GLN A 950 52.43 9.57 6.89
CA GLN A 950 53.60 9.24 6.08
C GLN A 950 53.30 8.20 4.98
N LEU A 951 52.43 7.22 5.25
CA LEU A 951 51.97 6.28 4.23
C LEU A 951 51.11 6.96 3.15
N ALA A 952 50.18 7.85 3.54
CA ALA A 952 49.39 8.65 2.62
C ALA A 952 50.26 9.55 1.72
N ASP A 953 51.23 10.25 2.33
CA ASP A 953 52.19 11.11 1.62
C ASP A 953 53.07 10.30 0.64
N LEU A 954 53.35 9.01 0.92
CA LEU A 954 54.08 8.08 0.04
C LEU A 954 53.22 7.40 -1.04
N THR A 955 51.89 7.33 -0.87
CA THR A 955 50.97 6.56 -1.75
C THR A 955 49.98 7.44 -2.52
N GLY A 956 49.95 8.75 -2.25
CA GLY A 956 49.00 9.70 -2.85
C GLY A 956 47.56 9.61 -2.32
N ALA A 957 47.31 8.81 -1.28
CA ALA A 957 45.98 8.56 -0.76
C ALA A 957 45.52 9.60 0.27
N ILE A 958 44.47 10.38 -0.04
CA ILE A 958 43.96 11.43 0.85
C ILE A 958 43.28 10.83 2.09
N ILE A 959 43.79 11.13 3.29
CA ILE A 959 43.18 10.77 4.58
C ILE A 959 42.25 11.90 5.07
N PRO A 960 40.99 11.62 5.46
CA PRO A 960 40.12 12.61 6.09
C PRO A 960 40.63 13.08 7.46
N GLU A 961 40.61 14.38 7.72
CA GLU A 961 41.05 14.94 9.00
C GLU A 961 40.12 14.58 10.17
N SER A 962 40.71 14.26 11.32
CA SER A 962 39.96 13.90 12.54
C SER A 962 39.57 15.12 13.37
N SER A 963 38.27 15.42 13.44
CA SER A 963 37.76 16.52 14.29
C SER A 963 37.94 16.22 15.79
N ASN A 964 38.46 17.21 16.52
CA ASN A 964 38.97 17.03 17.89
C ASN A 964 37.85 16.96 18.95
N LYS A 965 37.87 15.94 19.83
CA LYS A 965 37.06 15.89 21.07
C LYS A 965 37.93 15.67 22.34
N LYS A 966 38.34 16.79 22.94
CA LYS A 966 38.79 17.01 24.33
C LYS A 966 38.05 18.31 24.76
N SER A 967 37.43 18.50 25.93
CA SER A 967 37.12 17.67 27.12
C SER A 967 35.75 18.18 27.70
N LYS A 968 35.30 18.14 28.98
CA LYS A 968 35.88 17.82 30.30
C LYS A 968 34.75 17.50 31.33
N LYS A 969 34.77 16.29 31.91
CA LYS A 969 34.39 15.86 33.30
C LYS A 969 33.35 16.64 34.16
N LYS A 970 32.57 15.84 34.94
CA LYS A 970 31.71 16.16 36.12
C LYS A 970 30.39 16.90 35.78
N LYS A 971 29.28 16.62 36.47
CA LYS A 971 29.07 15.68 37.59
C LYS A 971 28.84 14.23 37.13
#